data_AF-A0A8D9CMT8-F1
#
_entry.id   AF-A0A8D9CMT8-F1
#
_cell.length_a   1.000
_cell.length_b   1.000
_cell.length_c   1.000
_cell.angle_alpha   90.00
_cell.angle_beta   90.00
_cell.angle_gamma   90.00
#
_symmetry.space_group_name_H-M   'P 1'
#
loop_
_entity.id
_entity.type
_entity.pdbx_description
1 polymer ?
#
loop_
_entity_poly.entity_id
_entity_poly.type
_entity_poly.pdbx_seq_one_letter_code
_entity_poly.pdbx_strand_id
1 'polypeptide(L)'
;MEIFKKAETVRLRSYHDKYLLADDDEDSVNQDRDGRCMNARWKVEILEEANVIRLKSCFGKYLTASNMPLYLGMTGKKVTQTLPRRLDSSTEWEPVREGVQVRLKTRYGQYLRANGGLPPWRNSVTHDVPHRSTTQDWVLWDIDILEIRKKKPPQPILPPPPPPPEVLMATIDDHAEHNSPKEFSLKSPRFSKTEVEDRVSSPGKADGRLIYYRVGDEDGNVDEGAKEELFCFKGLGLEELKQKLEEETGLSDVSICSKNPLNGKLYPLRLHLPPNNSKMHVVLIPSSSKEPKTVTEKREDLFTINLRDLKYLRKRRMYGFEALTFNIHGGYLEAIVRGHRAGLLTTADYNNLCQCENLDDIKMHLSATKYGSYLQNEPSPLHTTTIVEKCTLKLVDDYKHMLCQATEPMSTFLEYIRYGHMIDNVVLIVTGTLHERDVQELIEKCHPLGMFDSIATLAVAQNMRELYRLVLVDTPLAPYFSECLTSEDLDDMNIEIMRNTLYKAYLEDFYKFCQKLGGATAEIMSDLLAFEADRRAVNITINSIGTELTREDRKKLYSNFGLLYPYGHEELAICEDIDQVRGVMEKYPPYQAIFSKMSYGESQMLDKAFYEEEVRRLCLAFEQQFHYAVFFAYMRLREQEIRNLMWISECVAQNQKSRIHDSVVYMF
;
A
#
# COMPACT_ATOMS: atom_id res chain seq x y z
N MET A 1 12.22 -3.91 -40.74
CA MET A 1 12.19 -5.33 -41.19
C MET A 1 13.21 -5.74 -42.26
N GLU A 2 13.44 -4.99 -43.35
CA GLU A 2 14.29 -5.45 -44.49
C GLU A 2 15.75 -5.78 -44.13
N ILE A 3 16.35 -5.02 -43.21
CA ILE A 3 17.74 -5.21 -42.76
C ILE A 3 17.90 -6.57 -42.08
N PHE A 4 16.96 -6.93 -41.19
CA PHE A 4 16.98 -8.20 -40.45
C PHE A 4 16.70 -9.42 -41.33
N LYS A 5 15.96 -9.29 -42.44
CA LYS A 5 15.75 -10.40 -43.39
C LYS A 5 17.03 -10.93 -44.02
N LYS A 6 18.04 -10.06 -44.16
CA LYS A 6 19.35 -10.40 -44.77
C LYS A 6 20.40 -10.78 -43.73
N ALA A 7 20.18 -10.45 -42.46
CA ALA A 7 21.16 -10.67 -41.38
C ALA A 7 20.90 -12.00 -40.65
N GLU A 8 21.95 -12.79 -40.42
CA GLU A 8 21.93 -13.92 -39.49
C GLU A 8 22.36 -13.47 -38.09
N THR A 9 23.40 -12.65 -38.01
CA THR A 9 23.97 -12.12 -36.77
C THR A 9 24.20 -10.61 -36.89
N VAL A 10 23.78 -9.85 -35.88
CA VAL A 10 23.87 -8.39 -35.84
C VAL A 10 24.55 -7.90 -34.57
N ARG A 11 25.04 -6.65 -34.60
CA ARG A 11 25.35 -5.85 -33.42
C ARG A 11 24.49 -4.59 -33.46
N LEU A 12 24.07 -4.13 -32.29
CA LEU A 12 23.24 -2.94 -32.15
C LEU A 12 24.09 -1.86 -31.47
N ARG A 13 24.32 -0.75 -32.17
CA ARG A 13 25.02 0.42 -31.64
C ARG A 13 24.00 1.49 -31.27
N SER A 14 24.00 1.89 -30.02
CA SER A 14 23.14 2.94 -29.47
C SER A 14 23.57 4.32 -29.95
N TYR A 15 22.69 5.30 -29.78
CA TYR A 15 22.98 6.73 -29.97
C TYR A 15 24.21 7.24 -29.19
N HIS A 16 24.62 6.57 -28.11
CA HIS A 16 25.79 6.93 -27.31
C HIS A 16 27.10 6.29 -27.77
N ASP A 17 27.15 5.76 -29.01
CA ASP A 17 28.28 5.02 -29.58
C ASP A 17 28.73 3.83 -28.71
N LYS A 18 27.77 3.12 -28.13
CA LYS A 18 27.99 1.89 -27.35
C LYS A 18 27.16 0.74 -27.90
N TYR A 19 27.68 -0.47 -27.80
CA TYR A 19 27.05 -1.69 -28.27
C TYR A 19 26.20 -2.33 -27.17
N LEU A 20 25.08 -2.93 -27.58
CA LEU A 20 24.24 -3.77 -26.72
C LEU A 20 24.94 -5.09 -26.39
N LEU A 21 25.12 -5.39 -25.10
CA LEU A 21 25.86 -6.56 -24.64
C LEU A 21 25.02 -7.41 -23.70
N ALA A 22 25.11 -8.72 -23.86
CA ALA A 22 24.67 -9.68 -22.87
C ALA A 22 25.76 -9.81 -21.78
N ASP A 23 25.42 -9.59 -20.52
CA ASP A 23 26.39 -9.68 -19.43
C ASP A 23 26.71 -11.15 -19.09
N ASP A 24 27.86 -11.39 -18.44
CA ASP A 24 28.37 -12.72 -18.12
C ASP A 24 27.60 -13.38 -16.96
N ASP A 25 26.75 -12.62 -16.24
CA ASP A 25 25.81 -13.15 -15.25
C ASP A 25 24.64 -13.94 -15.88
N GLU A 26 24.57 -13.96 -17.21
CA GLU A 26 23.52 -14.54 -18.03
C GLU A 26 22.08 -14.07 -17.70
N ASP A 27 21.91 -12.93 -17.04
CA ASP A 27 20.60 -12.32 -16.73
C ASP A 27 20.54 -10.88 -17.22
N SER A 28 21.57 -10.08 -16.95
CA SER A 28 21.56 -8.66 -17.26
C SER A 28 22.07 -8.37 -18.67
N VAL A 29 21.71 -7.16 -19.13
CA VAL A 29 22.05 -6.63 -20.45
C VAL A 29 22.51 -5.19 -20.24
N ASN A 30 23.66 -4.85 -20.79
CA ASN A 30 24.32 -3.57 -20.57
C ASN A 30 24.85 -2.97 -21.90
N GLN A 31 25.56 -1.85 -21.80
CA GLN A 31 26.19 -1.17 -22.93
C GLN A 31 27.66 -0.82 -22.68
N ASP A 32 28.51 -1.09 -23.67
CA ASP A 32 29.94 -0.78 -23.64
C ASP A 32 30.42 -0.36 -25.04
N ARG A 33 31.55 0.35 -25.11
CA ARG A 33 32.22 0.71 -26.35
C ARG A 33 32.91 -0.49 -27.01
N ASP A 34 33.21 -1.56 -26.28
CA ASP A 34 33.82 -2.75 -26.86
C ASP A 34 32.82 -3.63 -27.64
N GLY A 35 32.63 -3.29 -28.91
CA GLY A 35 31.80 -4.09 -29.82
C GLY A 35 32.46 -5.37 -30.34
N ARG A 36 33.74 -5.66 -30.04
CA ARG A 36 34.46 -6.83 -30.62
C ARG A 36 34.20 -8.14 -29.87
N CYS A 37 33.71 -8.05 -28.63
CA CYS A 37 33.39 -9.20 -27.81
C CYS A 37 32.25 -10.05 -28.42
N MET A 38 32.17 -11.31 -27.98
CA MET A 38 31.08 -12.22 -28.39
C MET A 38 29.74 -11.78 -27.79
N ASN A 39 29.77 -11.14 -26.62
CA ASN A 39 28.61 -10.65 -25.87
C ASN A 39 27.81 -9.59 -26.63
N ALA A 40 28.44 -8.88 -27.57
CA ALA A 40 27.78 -7.89 -28.42
C ALA A 40 27.02 -8.50 -29.60
N ARG A 41 27.19 -9.81 -29.87
CA ARG A 41 26.63 -10.48 -31.05
C ARG A 41 25.25 -11.06 -30.74
N TRP A 42 24.26 -10.64 -31.51
CA TRP A 42 22.89 -11.09 -31.37
C TRP A 42 22.45 -11.85 -32.64
N LYS A 43 22.06 -13.11 -32.48
CA LYS A 43 21.53 -13.93 -33.57
C LYS A 43 20.06 -13.57 -33.79
N VAL A 44 19.67 -13.38 -35.06
CA VAL A 44 18.34 -12.91 -35.44
C VAL A 44 17.45 -14.09 -35.84
N GLU A 45 16.38 -14.28 -35.08
CA GLU A 45 15.27 -15.18 -35.41
C GLU A 45 14.07 -14.36 -35.89
N ILE A 46 13.47 -14.73 -37.02
CA ILE A 46 12.39 -13.96 -37.65
C ILE A 46 11.11 -14.79 -37.55
N LEU A 47 10.04 -14.19 -37.04
CA LEU A 47 8.70 -14.76 -37.04
C LEU A 47 7.91 -14.12 -38.18
N GLU A 48 7.86 -14.79 -39.33
CA GLU A 48 7.29 -14.23 -40.57
C GLU A 48 5.78 -13.95 -40.47
N GLU A 49 5.06 -14.68 -39.63
CA GLU A 49 3.61 -14.54 -39.43
C GLU A 49 3.22 -13.25 -38.70
N ALA A 50 4.10 -12.71 -37.85
CA ALA A 50 3.82 -11.58 -36.96
C ALA A 50 4.70 -10.34 -37.21
N ASN A 51 5.58 -10.37 -38.22
CA ASN A 51 6.55 -9.30 -38.51
C ASN A 51 7.46 -8.87 -37.33
N VAL A 52 7.68 -9.77 -36.37
CA VAL A 52 8.55 -9.55 -35.20
C VAL A 52 9.85 -10.36 -35.32
N ILE A 53 10.87 -9.92 -34.60
CA ILE A 53 12.16 -10.59 -34.47
C ILE A 53 12.41 -10.99 -33.01
N ARG A 54 13.19 -12.05 -32.81
CA ARG A 54 13.80 -12.39 -31.53
C ARG A 54 15.31 -12.29 -31.66
N LEU A 55 15.95 -11.71 -30.64
CA LEU A 55 17.40 -11.53 -30.59
C LEU A 55 17.97 -12.49 -29.55
N LYS A 56 18.86 -13.39 -29.98
CA LYS A 56 19.46 -14.41 -29.13
C LYS A 56 20.92 -14.06 -28.81
N SER A 57 21.27 -14.03 -27.53
CA SER A 57 22.62 -13.75 -27.04
C SER A 57 23.58 -14.92 -27.31
N CYS A 58 24.88 -14.69 -27.08
CA CYS A 58 25.91 -15.73 -27.13
C CYS A 58 25.68 -16.88 -26.14
N PHE A 59 24.94 -16.64 -25.04
CA PHE A 59 24.55 -17.62 -24.04
C PHE A 59 23.31 -18.43 -24.41
N GLY A 60 22.72 -18.17 -25.59
CA GLY A 60 21.53 -18.86 -26.06
C GLY A 60 20.23 -18.40 -25.41
N LYS A 61 20.25 -17.27 -24.68
CA LYS A 61 19.08 -16.61 -24.09
C LYS A 61 18.55 -15.51 -25.00
N TYR A 62 17.30 -15.10 -24.82
CA TYR A 62 16.64 -14.10 -25.65
C TYR A 62 16.60 -12.74 -24.96
N LEU A 63 16.80 -11.67 -25.74
CA LEU A 63 16.57 -10.31 -25.28
C LEU A 63 15.10 -10.14 -24.90
N THR A 64 14.83 -9.94 -23.62
CA THR A 64 13.52 -10.03 -23.01
C THR A 64 13.15 -8.70 -22.35
N ALA A 65 12.00 -8.15 -22.73
CA ALA A 65 11.39 -7.00 -22.08
C ALA A 65 10.70 -7.43 -20.79
N SER A 66 11.27 -7.09 -19.62
CA SER A 66 10.69 -7.41 -18.31
C SER A 66 9.70 -6.34 -17.88
N ASN A 67 8.74 -6.68 -17.01
CA ASN A 67 7.86 -5.70 -16.36
C ASN A 67 8.43 -5.17 -15.04
N MET A 68 9.65 -5.56 -14.66
CA MET A 68 10.33 -5.03 -13.48
C MET A 68 10.81 -3.60 -13.75
N PRO A 69 10.53 -2.62 -12.87
CA PRO A 69 11.20 -1.33 -12.93
C PRO A 69 12.70 -1.53 -12.70
N LEU A 70 13.55 -0.76 -13.38
CA LEU A 70 15.00 -0.91 -13.20
C LEU A 70 15.43 -0.45 -11.80
N TYR A 71 14.88 0.67 -11.32
CA TYR A 71 15.08 1.23 -9.99
C TYR A 71 13.79 1.94 -9.54
N LEU A 72 13.54 1.96 -8.23
CA LEU A 72 12.39 2.67 -7.65
C LEU A 72 12.52 4.17 -7.97
N GLY A 73 11.56 4.73 -8.71
CA GLY A 73 11.54 6.15 -9.09
C GLY A 73 12.23 6.51 -10.42
N MET A 74 12.75 5.54 -11.20
CA MET A 74 13.31 5.78 -12.53
C MET A 74 12.37 5.36 -13.66
N THR A 75 12.32 6.13 -14.76
CA THR A 75 11.47 5.87 -15.93
C THR A 75 12.03 4.78 -16.82
N GLY A 76 11.30 3.70 -17.03
CA GLY A 76 11.68 2.62 -17.94
C GLY A 76 11.82 1.26 -17.24
N LYS A 77 11.41 0.20 -17.94
CA LYS A 77 11.39 -1.16 -17.41
C LYS A 77 12.65 -1.92 -17.83
N LYS A 78 13.13 -2.83 -16.98
CA LYS A 78 14.39 -3.58 -17.19
C LYS A 78 14.30 -4.45 -18.46
N VAL A 79 15.39 -4.50 -19.22
CA VAL A 79 15.59 -5.49 -20.29
C VAL A 79 16.63 -6.49 -19.79
N THR A 80 16.34 -7.77 -19.97
CA THR A 80 17.15 -8.90 -19.46
C THR A 80 17.37 -9.91 -20.58
N GLN A 81 18.24 -10.89 -20.36
CA GLN A 81 18.37 -12.06 -21.21
C GLN A 81 17.78 -13.27 -20.49
N THR A 82 16.72 -13.87 -21.05
CA THR A 82 16.05 -15.03 -20.42
C THR A 82 15.76 -16.14 -21.42
N LEU A 83 15.56 -17.35 -20.92
CA LEU A 83 15.10 -18.49 -21.72
C LEU A 83 13.82 -19.06 -21.09
N PRO A 84 12.65 -18.47 -21.38
CA PRO A 84 11.39 -18.94 -20.80
C PRO A 84 11.01 -20.33 -21.32
N ARG A 85 10.29 -21.11 -20.50
CA ARG A 85 9.84 -22.48 -20.85
C ARG A 85 8.99 -22.52 -22.13
N ARG A 86 8.29 -21.42 -22.42
CA ARG A 86 7.61 -21.14 -23.69
C ARG A 86 7.98 -19.73 -24.10
N LEU A 87 8.39 -19.55 -25.36
CA LEU A 87 8.69 -18.24 -25.90
C LEU A 87 7.38 -17.46 -26.06
N ASP A 88 7.28 -16.36 -25.34
CA ASP A 88 6.12 -15.47 -25.34
C ASP A 88 6.47 -14.11 -25.97
N SER A 89 5.50 -13.20 -25.98
CA SER A 89 5.65 -11.88 -26.57
C SER A 89 6.65 -10.96 -25.85
N SER A 90 7.17 -11.33 -24.67
CA SER A 90 8.21 -10.55 -23.98
C SER A 90 9.58 -10.63 -24.67
N THR A 91 9.78 -11.67 -25.50
CA THR A 91 11.00 -11.88 -26.28
C THR A 91 10.93 -11.31 -27.71
N GLU A 92 9.77 -10.76 -28.08
CA GLU A 92 9.44 -10.35 -29.44
C GLU A 92 9.57 -8.83 -29.61
N TRP A 93 10.32 -8.44 -30.64
CA TRP A 93 10.59 -7.05 -30.97
C TRP A 93 10.16 -6.74 -32.39
N GLU A 94 9.36 -5.71 -32.58
CA GLU A 94 8.94 -5.17 -33.87
C GLU A 94 9.94 -4.09 -34.32
N PRO A 95 10.71 -4.30 -35.40
CA PRO A 95 11.67 -3.31 -35.87
C PRO A 95 11.02 -2.26 -36.77
N VAL A 96 10.87 -1.04 -36.23
CA VAL A 96 10.34 0.14 -36.90
C VAL A 96 11.50 0.95 -37.48
N ARG A 97 11.46 1.25 -38.79
CA ARG A 97 12.53 1.98 -39.48
C ARG A 97 12.34 3.48 -39.33
N GLU A 98 13.41 4.18 -38.97
CA GLU A 98 13.46 5.64 -38.85
C GLU A 98 14.72 6.17 -39.54
N GLY A 99 14.57 6.56 -40.81
CA GLY A 99 15.71 6.93 -41.65
C GLY A 99 16.70 5.78 -41.86
N VAL A 100 17.94 5.98 -41.40
CA VAL A 100 19.05 5.00 -41.42
C VAL A 100 19.10 4.13 -40.16
N GLN A 101 18.38 4.52 -39.11
CA GLN A 101 18.35 3.86 -37.80
C GLN A 101 17.07 3.03 -37.62
N VAL A 102 17.06 2.21 -36.58
CA VAL A 102 15.94 1.34 -36.23
C VAL A 102 15.53 1.54 -34.77
N ARG A 103 14.22 1.60 -34.54
CA ARG A 103 13.60 1.43 -33.22
C ARG A 103 13.10 0.01 -33.06
N LEU A 104 13.38 -0.61 -31.92
CA LEU A 104 12.85 -1.92 -31.57
C LEU A 104 11.68 -1.74 -30.61
N LYS A 105 10.48 -2.09 -31.04
CA LYS A 105 9.23 -1.87 -30.31
C LYS A 105 8.73 -3.18 -29.72
N THR A 106 8.32 -3.16 -28.46
CA THR A 106 7.62 -4.27 -27.81
C THR A 106 6.17 -4.34 -28.29
N ARG A 107 5.49 -5.47 -28.07
CA ARG A 107 4.06 -5.63 -28.39
C ARG A 107 3.16 -4.56 -27.73
N TYR A 108 3.58 -4.06 -26.57
CA TYR A 108 2.84 -3.07 -25.77
C TYR A 108 3.18 -1.61 -26.11
N GLY A 109 3.96 -1.36 -27.17
CA GLY A 109 4.22 0.01 -27.63
C GLY A 109 5.50 0.66 -27.10
N GLN A 110 6.21 0.02 -26.18
CA GLN A 110 7.45 0.56 -25.58
C GLN A 110 8.66 0.26 -26.47
N TYR A 111 9.68 1.12 -26.45
CA TYR A 111 10.86 0.99 -27.31
C TYR A 111 12.12 0.61 -26.52
N LEU A 112 12.98 -0.22 -27.11
CA LEU A 112 14.29 -0.55 -26.56
C LEU A 112 15.14 0.72 -26.43
N ARG A 113 15.57 1.03 -25.22
CA ARG A 113 16.17 2.30 -24.85
C ARG A 113 17.60 2.17 -24.32
N ALA A 114 18.44 2.94 -24.99
CA ALA A 114 19.80 3.37 -24.77
C ALA A 114 20.11 4.22 -23.52
N ASN A 115 20.18 3.74 -22.27
CA ASN A 115 20.36 4.70 -21.16
C ASN A 115 21.79 5.29 -21.03
N GLY A 116 21.90 6.61 -21.22
CA GLY A 116 23.03 7.44 -20.82
C GLY A 116 22.86 8.06 -19.43
N GLY A 117 23.90 8.70 -18.88
CA GLY A 117 23.83 9.43 -17.61
C GLY A 117 24.78 8.92 -16.52
N LEU A 118 24.38 9.02 -15.25
CA LEU A 118 25.14 8.58 -14.08
C LEU A 118 24.82 7.12 -13.71
N PRO A 119 25.79 6.31 -13.23
CA PRO A 119 25.52 4.96 -12.71
C PRO A 119 24.48 5.01 -11.57
N PRO A 120 23.67 3.96 -11.35
CA PRO A 120 23.63 2.70 -12.10
C PRO A 120 22.82 2.78 -13.41
N TRP A 121 22.22 3.95 -13.72
CA TRP A 121 21.46 4.17 -14.94
C TRP A 121 22.32 4.18 -16.20
N ARG A 122 23.54 4.73 -16.08
CA ARG A 122 24.55 4.72 -17.13
C ARG A 122 24.81 3.29 -17.60
N ASN A 123 24.76 3.09 -18.92
CA ASN A 123 24.99 1.80 -19.57
C ASN A 123 23.88 0.76 -19.36
N SER A 124 22.82 1.07 -18.62
CA SER A 124 21.67 0.16 -18.52
C SER A 124 20.87 0.13 -19.82
N VAL A 125 20.12 -0.94 -20.03
CA VAL A 125 19.20 -1.07 -21.17
C VAL A 125 17.79 -1.28 -20.62
N THR A 126 16.86 -0.45 -21.06
CA THR A 126 15.47 -0.50 -20.63
C THR A 126 14.55 -0.54 -21.84
N HIS A 127 13.26 -0.75 -21.62
CA HIS A 127 12.25 -0.44 -22.62
C HIS A 127 11.26 0.59 -22.05
N ASP A 128 11.03 1.64 -22.83
CA ASP A 128 10.23 2.79 -22.42
C ASP A 128 9.74 3.57 -23.65
N VAL A 129 8.81 4.49 -23.46
CA VAL A 129 8.44 5.47 -24.47
C VAL A 129 9.19 6.77 -24.15
N PRO A 130 10.10 7.26 -25.00
CA PRO A 130 10.87 8.46 -24.69
C PRO A 130 9.98 9.71 -24.75
N HIS A 131 9.68 10.28 -23.59
CA HIS A 131 8.79 11.45 -23.44
C HIS A 131 9.53 12.81 -23.46
N ARG A 132 10.86 12.83 -23.35
CA ARG A 132 11.70 14.04 -23.37
C ARG A 132 12.43 14.18 -24.69
N SER A 133 12.49 15.38 -25.26
CA SER A 133 13.22 15.70 -26.51
C SER A 133 14.68 15.24 -26.49
N THR A 134 15.39 15.41 -25.38
CA THR A 134 16.79 14.96 -25.20
C THR A 134 16.98 13.44 -25.20
N THR A 135 15.91 12.68 -25.00
CA THR A 135 15.93 11.21 -24.89
C THR A 135 15.22 10.51 -26.03
N GLN A 136 14.60 11.27 -26.97
CA GLN A 136 13.95 10.71 -28.15
C GLN A 136 14.93 9.91 -29.00
N ASP A 137 16.19 10.34 -29.08
CA ASP A 137 17.20 9.64 -29.85
C ASP A 137 17.77 8.40 -29.13
N TRP A 138 17.48 8.22 -27.83
CA TRP A 138 18.06 7.10 -27.06
C TRP A 138 17.44 5.76 -27.43
N VAL A 139 16.34 5.74 -28.17
CA VAL A 139 15.72 4.50 -28.69
C VAL A 139 16.18 4.16 -30.10
N LEU A 140 17.08 4.97 -30.67
CA LEU A 140 17.63 4.76 -32.00
C LEU A 140 18.85 3.83 -31.92
N TRP A 141 18.83 2.80 -32.75
CA TRP A 141 19.89 1.82 -32.87
C TRP A 141 20.38 1.72 -34.31
N ASP A 142 21.70 1.84 -34.49
CA ASP A 142 22.41 1.46 -35.71
C ASP A 142 22.63 -0.05 -35.72
N ILE A 143 22.29 -0.70 -36.84
CA ILE A 143 22.37 -2.15 -36.98
C ILE A 143 23.56 -2.51 -37.86
N ASP A 144 24.60 -3.09 -37.25
CA ASP A 144 25.78 -3.60 -37.94
C ASP A 144 25.60 -5.09 -38.24
N ILE A 145 25.54 -5.45 -39.52
CA ILE A 145 25.42 -6.86 -39.95
C ILE A 145 26.80 -7.52 -39.89
N LEU A 146 26.92 -8.56 -39.08
CA LEU A 146 28.15 -9.36 -38.97
C LEU A 146 28.14 -10.55 -39.94
N GLU A 147 26.99 -11.22 -40.05
CA GLU A 147 26.83 -12.42 -40.87
C GLU A 147 25.56 -12.27 -41.71
N ILE A 148 25.67 -12.54 -43.00
CA ILE A 148 24.54 -12.49 -43.94
C ILE A 148 23.95 -13.89 -44.05
N ARG A 149 22.63 -13.97 -43.92
CA ARG A 149 21.86 -15.22 -44.00
C ARG A 149 22.03 -15.83 -45.39
N LYS A 150 22.73 -16.96 -45.51
CA LYS A 150 22.82 -17.71 -46.76
C LYS A 150 21.45 -18.32 -47.05
N LYS A 151 20.88 -18.08 -48.24
CA LYS A 151 19.71 -18.82 -48.70
C LYS A 151 20.04 -20.31 -48.63
N LYS A 152 19.32 -21.09 -47.80
CA LYS A 152 19.42 -22.55 -47.84
C LYS A 152 19.12 -22.98 -49.28
N PRO A 153 19.98 -23.79 -49.93
CA PRO A 153 19.57 -24.45 -51.16
C PRO A 153 18.32 -25.29 -50.87
N PRO A 154 17.38 -25.43 -51.81
CA PRO A 154 16.16 -26.20 -51.59
C PRO A 154 16.55 -27.61 -51.15
N GLN A 155 16.18 -27.97 -49.92
CA GLN A 155 16.33 -29.34 -49.45
C GLN A 155 15.37 -30.22 -50.27
N PRO A 156 15.81 -31.40 -50.74
CA PRO A 156 14.93 -32.32 -51.44
C PRO A 156 13.78 -32.71 -50.50
N ILE A 157 12.56 -32.55 -51.00
CA ILE A 157 11.33 -32.97 -50.32
C ILE A 157 11.43 -34.49 -50.14
N LEU A 158 11.66 -34.95 -48.90
CA LEU A 158 11.46 -36.34 -48.54
C LEU A 158 9.94 -36.58 -48.37
N PRO A 159 9.40 -37.67 -48.93
CA PRO A 159 7.97 -37.98 -48.82
C PRO A 159 7.59 -38.28 -47.36
N PRO A 160 6.33 -38.00 -46.96
CA PRO A 160 5.86 -38.20 -45.60
C PRO A 160 5.85 -39.70 -45.22
N PRO A 161 6.04 -40.05 -43.93
CA PRO A 161 6.02 -41.43 -43.48
C PRO A 161 4.59 -42.02 -43.59
N PRO A 162 4.47 -43.33 -43.83
CA PRO A 162 3.19 -43.98 -44.10
C PRO A 162 2.31 -44.08 -42.83
N PRO A 163 0.97 -44.07 -42.98
CA PRO A 163 0.05 -44.28 -41.87
C PRO A 163 0.10 -45.73 -41.34
N PRO A 164 -0.26 -45.97 -40.06
CA PRO A 164 -0.34 -47.32 -39.52
C PRO A 164 -1.47 -48.14 -40.19
N PRO A 165 -1.37 -49.48 -40.24
CA PRO A 165 -2.26 -50.30 -41.07
C PRO A 165 -3.67 -50.41 -40.50
N GLU A 166 -4.68 -50.11 -41.31
CA GLU A 166 -6.06 -50.56 -41.13
C GLU A 166 -6.16 -52.07 -41.43
N VAL A 167 -6.66 -52.85 -40.48
CA VAL A 167 -7.12 -54.22 -40.72
C VAL A 167 -8.65 -54.22 -40.75
N LEU A 168 -9.15 -54.12 -41.98
CA LEU A 168 -10.33 -54.76 -42.59
C LEU A 168 -11.55 -55.10 -41.71
N MET A 169 -12.65 -54.41 -42.03
CA MET A 169 -14.03 -54.89 -41.93
C MET A 169 -14.23 -56.22 -42.67
N ALA A 170 -15.15 -57.09 -42.20
CA ALA A 170 -16.47 -57.25 -42.85
C ALA A 170 -17.35 -58.37 -42.27
N THR A 171 -18.66 -58.09 -42.38
CA THR A 171 -19.87 -58.95 -42.30
C THR A 171 -20.41 -59.17 -40.87
N ILE A 172 -21.67 -58.86 -40.55
CA ILE A 172 -22.93 -59.30 -41.19
C ILE A 172 -24.06 -58.26 -41.02
N ASP A 173 -24.89 -58.14 -42.05
CA ASP A 173 -26.13 -57.36 -42.13
C ASP A 173 -27.33 -58.03 -41.40
N ASP A 174 -28.24 -57.15 -40.96
CA ASP A 174 -29.71 -57.28 -40.88
C ASP A 174 -30.39 -58.33 -39.96
N HIS A 175 -30.99 -57.89 -38.84
CA HIS A 175 -32.38 -57.39 -38.79
C HIS A 175 -32.93 -57.23 -37.35
N ALA A 176 -33.78 -56.21 -37.20
CA ALA A 176 -34.91 -56.04 -36.25
C ALA A 176 -34.70 -55.54 -34.80
N GLU A 177 -34.99 -54.24 -34.67
CA GLU A 177 -35.97 -53.60 -33.75
C GLU A 177 -35.70 -53.35 -32.25
N HIS A 178 -36.02 -52.08 -31.93
CA HIS A 178 -36.52 -51.46 -30.69
C HIS A 178 -35.54 -50.83 -29.66
N ASN A 179 -35.28 -49.55 -29.93
CA ASN A 179 -35.50 -48.37 -29.07
C ASN A 179 -34.77 -48.25 -27.71
N SER A 180 -33.91 -47.24 -27.61
CA SER A 180 -33.50 -46.61 -26.34
C SER A 180 -33.29 -45.09 -26.54
N PRO A 181 -33.91 -44.21 -25.73
CA PRO A 181 -33.60 -42.78 -25.74
C PRO A 181 -32.82 -42.31 -24.49
N LYS A 182 -31.89 -41.38 -24.76
CA LYS A 182 -31.42 -40.17 -24.03
C LYS A 182 -31.28 -40.12 -22.50
N GLU A 183 -30.14 -39.51 -22.12
CA GLU A 183 -29.86 -38.64 -20.96
C GLU A 183 -30.02 -39.19 -19.53
N PHE A 184 -28.90 -39.27 -18.79
CA PHE A 184 -28.91 -39.25 -17.34
C PHE A 184 -27.86 -38.31 -16.75
N SER A 185 -28.39 -37.31 -16.03
CA SER A 185 -27.74 -36.41 -15.08
C SER A 185 -27.50 -37.13 -13.75
N LEU A 186 -26.35 -36.91 -13.10
CA LEU A 186 -26.05 -37.39 -11.75
C LEU A 186 -26.11 -36.23 -10.75
N LYS A 187 -27.21 -36.19 -9.98
CA LYS A 187 -27.31 -35.55 -8.67
C LYS A 187 -27.20 -36.63 -7.58
N SER A 188 -26.39 -36.36 -6.57
CA SER A 188 -26.19 -37.21 -5.38
C SER A 188 -27.36 -37.11 -4.38
N PRO A 189 -27.58 -38.11 -3.51
CA PRO A 189 -28.91 -38.49 -3.06
C PRO A 189 -29.39 -37.89 -1.73
N ARG A 190 -30.72 -37.72 -1.61
CA ARG A 190 -31.47 -37.63 -0.35
C ARG A 190 -32.09 -39.00 -0.05
N PHE A 191 -32.06 -39.42 1.22
CA PHE A 191 -32.89 -40.50 1.77
C PHE A 191 -33.94 -39.92 2.73
N SER A 192 -35.16 -40.48 2.72
CA SER A 192 -36.23 -40.18 3.69
C SER A 192 -36.95 -41.45 4.18
N LYS A 193 -36.89 -41.67 5.51
CA LYS A 193 -37.79 -42.29 6.53
C LYS A 193 -38.84 -43.38 6.20
N THR A 194 -38.93 -44.37 7.11
CA THR A 194 -40.16 -44.95 7.74
C THR A 194 -39.78 -45.64 9.07
N GLU A 195 -40.11 -45.10 10.28
CA GLU A 195 -41.09 -45.52 11.34
C GLU A 195 -40.76 -46.87 12.07
N VAL A 196 -40.82 -47.07 13.41
CA VAL A 196 -41.91 -46.87 14.42
C VAL A 196 -41.37 -46.97 15.91
N GLU A 197 -41.95 -46.15 16.82
CA GLU A 197 -42.14 -46.19 18.32
C GLU A 197 -40.94 -46.37 19.32
N ASP A 198 -40.83 -45.75 20.51
CA ASP A 198 -41.80 -45.10 21.43
C ASP A 198 -41.12 -44.09 22.42
N ARG A 199 -41.84 -42.99 22.73
CA ARG A 199 -41.87 -42.06 23.90
C ARG A 199 -40.60 -41.70 24.72
N VAL A 200 -40.21 -40.41 24.71
CA VAL A 200 -40.36 -39.43 25.82
C VAL A 200 -40.23 -38.00 25.25
N SER A 201 -41.17 -37.12 25.59
CA SER A 201 -41.34 -35.75 25.10
C SER A 201 -40.48 -34.69 25.80
N SER A 202 -40.02 -33.66 25.05
CA SER A 202 -39.61 -32.34 25.57
C SER A 202 -39.85 -31.24 24.50
N PRO A 203 -40.17 -29.98 24.90
CA PRO A 203 -41.15 -29.13 24.22
C PRO A 203 -40.58 -28.20 23.11
N GLY A 204 -41.49 -27.77 22.23
CA GLY A 204 -41.23 -27.06 20.98
C GLY A 204 -40.59 -25.67 21.12
N LYS A 205 -39.83 -25.30 20.07
CA LYS A 205 -39.20 -23.98 19.90
C LYS A 205 -40.27 -22.90 19.80
N ALA A 206 -40.25 -21.96 20.75
CA ALA A 206 -41.04 -20.74 20.69
C ALA A 206 -40.52 -19.85 19.54
N ASP A 207 -41.45 -19.33 18.75
CA ASP A 207 -41.23 -18.35 17.70
C ASP A 207 -41.05 -16.97 18.36
N GLY A 208 -39.83 -16.42 18.41
CA GLY A 208 -39.48 -15.09 18.97
C GLY A 208 -38.31 -15.06 19.98
N ARG A 209 -37.80 -13.86 20.34
CA ARG A 209 -36.72 -13.67 21.32
C ARG A 209 -37.27 -13.73 22.76
N LEU A 210 -36.52 -14.33 23.68
CA LEU A 210 -36.84 -14.30 25.12
C LEU A 210 -36.19 -13.10 25.80
N ILE A 211 -37.00 -12.22 26.40
CA ILE A 211 -36.54 -11.08 27.20
C ILE A 211 -36.76 -11.40 28.67
N TYR A 212 -35.69 -11.27 29.48
CA TYR A 212 -35.72 -11.32 30.93
C TYR A 212 -35.62 -9.89 31.44
N TYR A 213 -36.54 -9.46 32.30
CA TYR A 213 -36.48 -8.13 32.90
C TYR A 213 -36.52 -8.16 34.43
N ARG A 214 -35.92 -7.13 35.02
CA ARG A 214 -36.04 -6.79 36.44
C ARG A 214 -36.33 -5.31 36.58
N VAL A 215 -37.10 -4.94 37.59
CA VAL A 215 -37.34 -3.54 37.93
C VAL A 215 -36.34 -3.13 39.00
N GLY A 216 -35.52 -2.11 38.71
CA GLY A 216 -34.60 -1.49 39.66
C GLY A 216 -35.21 -0.25 40.31
N ASP A 217 -34.65 0.18 41.44
CA ASP A 217 -34.99 1.46 42.06
C ASP A 217 -34.37 2.66 41.30
N GLU A 218 -34.68 3.88 41.74
CA GLU A 218 -34.22 5.14 41.11
C GLU A 218 -32.69 5.28 41.07
N ASP A 219 -31.97 4.54 41.91
CA ASP A 219 -30.50 4.53 42.00
C ASP A 219 -29.85 3.41 41.16
N GLY A 220 -30.66 2.61 40.45
CA GLY A 220 -30.21 1.48 39.66
C GLY A 220 -29.78 0.27 40.48
N ASN A 221 -30.14 0.21 41.77
CA ASN A 221 -29.99 -1.00 42.56
C ASN A 221 -31.14 -1.95 42.26
N VAL A 222 -30.77 -3.21 42.00
CA VAL A 222 -31.72 -4.27 41.71
C VAL A 222 -31.63 -5.26 42.86
N ASP A 223 -32.75 -5.49 43.55
CA ASP A 223 -32.83 -6.48 44.62
C ASP A 223 -32.45 -7.87 44.06
N GLU A 224 -31.34 -8.43 44.55
CA GLU A 224 -30.84 -9.74 44.11
C GLU A 224 -31.79 -10.89 44.48
N GLY A 225 -32.78 -10.64 45.37
CA GLY A 225 -33.84 -11.58 45.72
C GLY A 225 -35.09 -11.54 44.81
N ALA A 226 -35.20 -10.57 43.89
CA ALA A 226 -36.36 -10.43 43.02
C ALA A 226 -36.35 -11.46 41.87
N LYS A 227 -37.50 -12.13 41.63
CA LYS A 227 -37.67 -13.09 40.53
C LYS A 227 -37.53 -12.39 39.18
N GLU A 228 -36.67 -12.91 38.29
CA GLU A 228 -36.63 -12.49 36.89
C GLU A 228 -37.92 -12.91 36.18
N GLU A 229 -38.64 -11.93 35.64
CA GLU A 229 -39.82 -12.18 34.80
C GLU A 229 -39.39 -12.27 33.34
N LEU A 230 -40.09 -13.12 32.56
CA LEU A 230 -39.74 -13.40 31.17
C LEU A 230 -40.97 -13.35 30.26
N PHE A 231 -40.77 -12.85 29.05
CA PHE A 231 -41.76 -12.92 27.98
C PHE A 231 -41.09 -13.09 26.61
N CYS A 232 -41.90 -13.48 25.62
CA CYS A 232 -41.46 -13.62 24.23
C CYS A 232 -41.74 -12.32 23.44
N PHE A 233 -40.70 -11.79 22.80
CA PHE A 233 -40.73 -10.58 21.98
C PHE A 233 -40.42 -10.90 20.52
N LYS A 234 -41.29 -10.45 19.61
CA LYS A 234 -41.17 -10.67 18.15
C LYS A 234 -40.79 -9.41 17.36
N GLY A 235 -40.65 -8.26 18.03
CA GLY A 235 -40.32 -6.99 17.39
C GLY A 235 -38.82 -6.83 17.12
N LEU A 236 -38.49 -5.87 16.26
CA LEU A 236 -37.10 -5.55 15.89
C LEU A 236 -36.62 -4.21 16.51
N GLY A 237 -37.56 -3.39 16.98
CA GLY A 237 -37.30 -2.05 17.51
C GLY A 237 -37.19 -1.98 19.03
N LEU A 238 -36.34 -1.07 19.53
CA LEU A 238 -36.25 -0.73 20.95
C LEU A 238 -37.53 -0.03 21.46
N GLU A 239 -38.17 0.79 20.62
CA GLU A 239 -39.42 1.48 20.96
C GLU A 239 -40.61 0.50 21.10
N GLU A 240 -40.69 -0.50 20.23
CA GLU A 240 -41.68 -1.59 20.35
C GLU A 240 -41.46 -2.42 21.62
N LEU A 241 -40.19 -2.62 22.01
CA LEU A 241 -39.85 -3.30 23.25
C LEU A 241 -40.23 -2.45 24.47
N LYS A 242 -40.00 -1.14 24.40
CA LYS A 242 -40.39 -0.18 25.45
C LYS A 242 -41.90 -0.19 25.67
N GLN A 243 -42.68 -0.05 24.60
CA GLN A 243 -44.14 -0.06 24.69
C GLN A 243 -44.65 -1.36 25.32
N LYS A 244 -44.12 -2.52 24.91
CA LYS A 244 -44.54 -3.80 25.47
C LYS A 244 -44.14 -3.97 26.94
N LEU A 245 -42.98 -3.45 27.36
CA LEU A 245 -42.58 -3.46 28.76
C LEU A 245 -43.44 -2.52 29.61
N GLU A 246 -43.87 -1.38 29.07
CA GLU A 246 -44.81 -0.47 29.74
C GLU A 246 -46.21 -1.11 29.89
N GLU A 247 -46.67 -1.88 28.90
CA GLU A 247 -47.93 -2.64 28.96
C GLU A 247 -47.89 -3.77 30.01
N GLU A 248 -46.78 -4.52 30.09
CA GLU A 248 -46.64 -5.66 31.02
C GLU A 248 -46.39 -5.20 32.48
N THR A 249 -45.66 -4.09 32.67
CA THR A 249 -45.31 -3.60 34.02
C THR A 249 -46.26 -2.53 34.56
N GLY A 250 -47.07 -1.92 33.69
CA GLY A 250 -47.96 -0.81 34.05
C GLY A 250 -47.24 0.49 34.44
N LEU A 251 -45.92 0.59 34.17
CA LEU A 251 -45.09 1.75 34.48
C LEU A 251 -45.04 2.72 33.29
N SER A 252 -45.19 4.02 33.54
CA SER A 252 -45.04 5.08 32.53
C SER A 252 -43.68 5.77 32.67
N ASP A 253 -43.00 6.02 31.55
CA ASP A 253 -41.72 6.74 31.46
C ASP A 253 -40.50 5.99 32.03
N VAL A 254 -40.23 4.82 31.45
CA VAL A 254 -39.18 3.89 31.91
C VAL A 254 -37.92 3.97 31.04
N SER A 255 -36.74 3.99 31.68
CA SER A 255 -35.46 3.82 31.00
C SER A 255 -35.05 2.35 30.95
N ILE A 256 -34.76 1.84 29.75
CA ILE A 256 -34.33 0.46 29.51
C ILE A 256 -32.81 0.39 29.58
N CYS A 257 -32.27 -0.35 30.55
CA CYS A 257 -30.84 -0.56 30.73
C CYS A 257 -30.44 -2.02 30.51
N SER A 258 -29.22 -2.24 30.01
CA SER A 258 -28.60 -3.56 29.96
C SER A 258 -27.42 -3.59 30.93
N LYS A 259 -27.16 -4.75 31.52
CA LYS A 259 -26.04 -4.96 32.45
C LYS A 259 -24.83 -5.44 31.67
N ASN A 260 -23.69 -4.76 31.81
CA ASN A 260 -22.46 -5.23 31.19
C ASN A 260 -21.96 -6.49 31.93
N PRO A 261 -21.78 -7.65 31.25
CA PRO A 261 -21.35 -8.89 31.88
C PRO A 261 -19.96 -8.81 32.56
N LEU A 262 -19.10 -7.89 32.11
CA LEU A 262 -17.70 -7.80 32.54
C LEU A 262 -17.47 -6.91 33.77
N ASN A 263 -18.35 -5.93 34.02
CA ASN A 263 -18.17 -4.99 35.13
C ASN A 263 -19.44 -4.76 35.98
N GLY A 264 -20.56 -5.41 35.63
CA GLY A 264 -21.82 -5.32 36.34
C GLY A 264 -22.54 -3.96 36.27
N LYS A 265 -21.99 -2.96 35.57
CA LYS A 265 -22.60 -1.63 35.44
C LYS A 265 -23.76 -1.64 34.45
N LEU A 266 -24.82 -0.92 34.78
CA LEU A 266 -25.98 -0.69 33.92
C LEU A 266 -25.67 0.41 32.90
N TYR A 267 -26.04 0.18 31.64
CA TYR A 267 -25.96 1.19 30.58
C TYR A 267 -27.31 1.29 29.85
N PRO A 268 -27.79 2.49 29.52
CA PRO A 268 -29.04 2.66 28.81
C PRO A 268 -28.92 2.16 27.37
N LEU A 269 -29.86 1.34 26.93
CA LEU A 269 -29.95 0.91 25.53
C LEU A 269 -30.44 2.10 24.69
N ARG A 270 -29.65 2.52 23.71
CA ARG A 270 -29.96 3.63 22.79
C ARG A 270 -29.82 3.26 21.31
N LEU A 271 -29.51 2.00 21.02
CA LEU A 271 -29.27 1.46 19.68
C LEU A 271 -30.28 0.34 19.36
N HIS A 272 -30.49 0.08 18.07
CA HIS A 272 -31.32 -1.03 17.59
C HIS A 272 -30.86 -2.37 18.17
N LEU A 273 -31.83 -3.23 18.47
CA LEU A 273 -31.56 -4.52 19.11
C LEU A 273 -30.73 -5.42 18.16
N PRO A 274 -29.72 -6.15 18.66
CA PRO A 274 -28.87 -7.00 17.82
C PRO A 274 -29.70 -8.07 17.09
N PRO A 275 -29.37 -8.49 15.85
CA PRO A 275 -30.22 -9.32 15.00
C PRO A 275 -30.36 -10.80 15.40
N ASN A 276 -29.64 -11.25 16.44
CA ASN A 276 -29.67 -12.66 16.85
C ASN A 276 -30.87 -13.02 17.74
N ASN A 277 -31.46 -14.19 17.52
CA ASN A 277 -32.65 -14.69 18.23
C ASN A 277 -32.33 -15.18 19.68
N SER A 278 -31.37 -14.54 20.35
CA SER A 278 -30.80 -14.95 21.64
C SER A 278 -31.43 -14.23 22.83
N LYS A 279 -31.47 -14.94 23.97
CA LYS A 279 -31.95 -14.46 25.29
C LYS A 279 -31.31 -13.12 25.67
N MET A 280 -32.09 -12.18 26.17
CA MET A 280 -31.62 -10.84 26.55
C MET A 280 -32.08 -10.49 27.97
N HIS A 281 -31.17 -9.96 28.80
CA HIS A 281 -31.48 -9.50 30.15
C HIS A 281 -31.51 -7.96 30.19
N VAL A 282 -32.54 -7.40 30.80
CA VAL A 282 -32.83 -5.97 30.80
C VAL A 282 -33.20 -5.53 32.22
N VAL A 283 -32.85 -4.31 32.58
CA VAL A 283 -33.26 -3.67 33.83
C VAL A 283 -34.05 -2.42 33.50
N LEU A 284 -35.24 -2.32 34.10
CA LEU A 284 -36.15 -1.18 33.97
C LEU A 284 -35.94 -0.23 35.15
N ILE A 285 -35.68 1.05 34.87
CA ILE A 285 -35.56 2.09 35.90
C ILE A 285 -36.71 3.09 35.73
N PRO A 286 -37.62 3.24 36.73
CA PRO A 286 -38.69 4.23 36.70
C PRO A 286 -38.12 5.65 36.78
N SER A 287 -38.53 6.54 35.87
CA SER A 287 -38.11 7.94 35.92
C SER A 287 -39.05 8.71 36.86
N SER A 288 -38.72 8.84 38.15
CA SER A 288 -39.53 9.72 39.03
C SER A 288 -39.11 11.18 38.84
N SER A 289 -40.11 12.01 38.57
CA SER A 289 -39.97 13.45 38.36
C SER A 289 -39.56 14.14 39.66
N LYS A 290 -38.29 14.54 39.80
CA LYS A 290 -37.82 15.72 40.55
C LYS A 290 -36.32 15.96 40.34
N GLU A 291 -35.99 17.11 39.77
CA GLU A 291 -34.61 17.62 39.71
C GLU A 291 -33.99 17.69 41.12
N PRO A 292 -32.81 17.09 41.37
CA PRO A 292 -32.15 17.21 42.65
C PRO A 292 -31.44 18.57 42.77
N LYS A 293 -31.97 19.41 43.66
CA LYS A 293 -31.29 20.60 44.18
C LYS A 293 -30.03 20.17 44.93
N THR A 294 -28.88 20.68 44.48
CA THR A 294 -27.59 20.49 45.12
C THR A 294 -27.60 21.14 46.51
N VAL A 295 -27.45 20.34 47.56
CA VAL A 295 -27.16 20.81 48.92
C VAL A 295 -25.67 21.15 48.97
N THR A 296 -25.36 22.43 49.10
CA THR A 296 -24.02 22.94 49.38
C THR A 296 -23.73 22.82 50.87
N GLU A 297 -22.96 21.80 51.27
CA GLU A 297 -22.24 21.84 52.54
C GLU A 297 -20.84 22.42 52.34
N LYS A 298 -20.59 23.52 53.06
CA LYS A 298 -19.33 24.23 53.13
C LYS A 298 -18.27 23.38 53.82
N ARG A 299 -17.15 23.17 53.13
CA ARG A 299 -15.82 23.19 53.75
C ARG A 299 -14.89 23.94 52.81
N GLU A 300 -14.61 25.18 53.21
CA GLU A 300 -13.54 26.00 52.65
C GLU A 300 -12.22 25.37 53.09
N ASP A 301 -11.39 24.98 52.12
CA ASP A 301 -9.94 25.11 52.18
C ASP A 301 -9.38 25.16 50.75
N LEU A 302 -8.36 25.98 50.57
CA LEU A 302 -8.03 26.75 49.38
C LEU A 302 -7.70 25.96 48.10
N PHE A 303 -7.98 26.63 46.97
CA PHE A 303 -7.72 26.34 45.54
C PHE A 303 -8.83 25.60 44.79
N THR A 304 -9.87 26.34 44.40
CA THR A 304 -10.82 25.89 43.37
C THR A 304 -11.03 26.99 42.33
N ILE A 305 -10.46 26.77 41.14
CA ILE A 305 -10.82 27.52 39.93
C ILE A 305 -12.30 27.22 39.64
N ASN A 306 -13.09 28.27 39.38
CA ASN A 306 -14.53 28.21 39.26
C ASN A 306 -14.96 27.20 38.16
N LEU A 307 -15.85 26.26 38.48
CA LEU A 307 -16.38 25.26 37.52
C LEU A 307 -17.16 25.91 36.34
N ARG A 308 -17.61 27.16 36.50
CA ARG A 308 -18.18 27.97 35.42
C ARG A 308 -17.10 28.51 34.48
N ASP A 309 -15.93 28.85 35.00
CA ASP A 309 -14.77 29.25 34.19
C ASP A 309 -14.21 28.05 33.44
N LEU A 310 -14.24 26.83 34.00
CA LEU A 310 -13.88 25.60 33.30
C LEU A 310 -14.80 25.28 32.11
N LYS A 311 -16.11 25.57 32.20
CA LYS A 311 -17.03 25.44 31.05
C LYS A 311 -16.82 26.52 29.99
N TYR A 312 -16.44 27.74 30.39
CA TYR A 312 -16.05 28.81 29.47
C TYR A 312 -14.65 28.58 28.85
N LEU A 313 -13.72 28.00 29.60
CA LEU A 313 -12.37 27.60 29.17
C LEU A 313 -12.42 26.38 28.24
N ARG A 314 -13.31 25.41 28.46
CA ARG A 314 -13.48 24.26 27.56
C ARG A 314 -13.92 24.66 26.14
N LYS A 315 -14.49 25.87 25.98
CA LYS A 315 -14.93 26.41 24.68
C LYS A 315 -13.86 27.26 23.99
N ARG A 316 -12.81 27.67 24.70
CA ARG A 316 -11.58 28.26 24.11
C ARG A 316 -10.53 27.16 24.08
N ARG A 317 -10.21 26.63 22.90
CA ARG A 317 -9.04 25.76 22.68
C ARG A 317 -7.78 26.52 23.15
N MET A 318 -7.40 26.36 24.42
CA MET A 318 -6.25 27.02 25.00
C MET A 318 -5.05 26.08 24.93
N TYR A 319 -4.06 26.51 24.16
CA TYR A 319 -2.69 26.01 24.20
C TYR A 319 -2.18 25.99 25.66
N GLY A 320 -1.51 24.92 26.08
CA GLY A 320 -0.77 24.88 27.36
C GLY A 320 -1.46 24.22 28.58
N PHE A 321 -2.71 23.77 28.49
CA PHE A 321 -3.36 22.97 29.57
C PHE A 321 -3.27 21.45 29.37
N GLU A 322 -2.64 21.00 28.28
CA GLU A 322 -2.51 19.58 27.92
C GLU A 322 -1.78 18.78 28.99
N ALA A 323 -0.75 19.37 29.61
CA ALA A 323 0.03 18.77 30.68
C ALA A 323 -0.80 18.27 31.88
N LEU A 324 -1.97 18.87 32.14
CA LEU A 324 -2.82 18.51 33.28
C LEU A 324 -3.58 17.20 33.08
N THR A 325 -3.88 16.83 31.83
CA THR A 325 -4.78 15.70 31.52
C THR A 325 -4.16 14.67 30.60
N PHE A 326 -3.15 15.04 29.81
CA PHE A 326 -2.49 14.16 28.87
C PHE A 326 -1.92 12.91 29.57
N ASN A 327 -1.23 13.09 30.71
CA ASN A 327 -0.55 12.00 31.40
C ASN A 327 -1.48 10.92 31.97
N ILE A 328 -2.79 11.21 32.10
CA ILE A 328 -3.77 10.25 32.61
C ILE A 328 -3.87 9.02 31.68
N HIS A 329 -3.78 9.25 30.37
CA HIS A 329 -3.90 8.19 29.35
C HIS A 329 -2.69 8.09 28.42
N GLY A 330 -1.93 9.17 28.24
CA GLY A 330 -0.81 9.26 27.30
C GLY A 330 0.59 9.25 27.90
N GLY A 331 0.73 9.40 29.21
CA GLY A 331 2.05 9.54 29.84
C GLY A 331 2.94 8.32 29.66
N TYR A 332 2.39 7.12 29.83
CA TYR A 332 3.12 5.86 29.65
C TYR A 332 3.61 5.67 28.21
N LEU A 333 2.72 5.87 27.23
CA LEU A 333 3.03 5.71 25.82
C LEU A 333 4.00 6.79 25.30
N GLU A 334 3.85 8.03 25.76
CA GLU A 334 4.80 9.10 25.43
C GLU A 334 6.20 8.79 25.97
N ALA A 335 6.31 8.25 27.20
CA ALA A 335 7.59 7.83 27.75
C ALA A 335 8.22 6.69 26.94
N ILE A 336 7.42 5.71 26.50
CA ILE A 336 7.88 4.62 25.64
C ILE A 336 8.43 5.13 24.32
N VAL A 337 7.66 5.95 23.59
CA VAL A 337 8.07 6.43 22.27
C VAL A 337 9.32 7.31 22.35
N ARG A 338 9.47 8.10 23.42
CA ARG A 338 10.71 8.86 23.69
C ARG A 338 11.88 7.95 24.03
N GLY A 339 11.65 6.87 24.76
CA GLY A 339 12.65 5.83 24.99
C GLY A 339 13.05 5.07 23.71
N HIS A 340 12.10 4.87 22.79
CA HIS A 340 12.36 4.32 21.47
C HIS A 340 13.16 5.29 20.59
N ARG A 341 12.86 6.59 20.63
CA ARG A 341 13.66 7.64 19.97
C ARG A 341 15.14 7.58 20.36
N ALA A 342 15.46 7.35 21.63
CA ALA A 342 16.85 7.20 22.08
C ALA A 342 17.57 5.96 21.50
N GLY A 343 16.86 5.07 20.83
CA GLY A 343 17.43 3.93 20.09
C GLY A 343 17.50 4.12 18.59
N LEU A 344 17.22 5.33 18.08
CA LEU A 344 17.50 5.68 16.68
C LEU A 344 19.01 5.77 16.47
N LEU A 345 19.45 5.42 15.26
CA LEU A 345 20.87 5.47 14.89
C LEU A 345 21.35 6.92 14.84
N THR A 346 22.49 7.16 15.49
CA THR A 346 23.14 8.47 15.52
C THR A 346 24.03 8.69 14.31
N THR A 347 24.43 9.93 14.06
CA THR A 347 25.44 10.26 13.05
C THR A 347 26.73 9.43 13.20
N ALA A 348 27.15 9.11 14.44
CA ALA A 348 28.31 8.26 14.68
C ALA A 348 28.08 6.81 14.24
N ASP A 349 26.89 6.26 14.50
CA ASP A 349 26.52 4.92 14.06
C ASP A 349 26.50 4.83 12.52
N TYR A 350 25.95 5.84 11.84
CA TYR A 350 25.99 5.91 10.38
C TYR A 350 27.41 5.95 9.84
N ASN A 351 28.31 6.74 10.45
CA ASN A 351 29.70 6.79 10.02
C ASN A 351 30.39 5.43 10.14
N ASN A 352 30.10 4.66 11.20
CA ASN A 352 30.62 3.31 11.36
C ASN A 352 30.03 2.35 10.30
N LEU A 353 28.72 2.43 10.03
CA LEU A 353 28.06 1.62 9.01
C LEU A 353 28.58 1.90 7.60
N CYS A 354 28.88 3.17 7.27
CA CYS A 354 29.47 3.56 5.99
C CYS A 354 30.88 2.99 5.77
N GLN A 355 31.60 2.62 6.83
CA GLN A 355 32.95 2.05 6.76
C GLN A 355 32.97 0.53 6.60
N CYS A 356 31.82 -0.14 6.72
CA CYS A 356 31.70 -1.59 6.58
C CYS A 356 32.16 -2.08 5.19
N GLU A 357 32.75 -3.28 5.14
CA GLU A 357 33.21 -3.89 3.89
C GLU A 357 32.24 -4.92 3.33
N ASN A 358 31.51 -5.60 4.21
CA ASN A 358 30.56 -6.63 3.86
C ASN A 358 29.28 -6.51 4.72
N LEU A 359 28.26 -7.31 4.39
CA LEU A 359 26.98 -7.31 5.12
C LEU A 359 27.08 -7.93 6.52
N ASP A 360 28.05 -8.81 6.77
CA ASP A 360 28.30 -9.37 8.10
C ASP A 360 28.87 -8.29 9.06
N ASP A 361 29.69 -7.36 8.57
CA ASP A 361 30.17 -6.21 9.33
C ASP A 361 29.00 -5.29 9.72
N ILE A 362 28.08 -5.02 8.78
CA ILE A 362 26.85 -4.26 9.04
C ILE A 362 26.04 -4.96 10.13
N LYS A 363 25.83 -6.27 10.02
CA LYS A 363 25.14 -7.07 11.05
C LYS A 363 25.84 -6.98 12.40
N MET A 364 27.17 -7.03 12.45
CA MET A 364 27.96 -6.90 13.68
C MET A 364 27.73 -5.53 14.34
N HIS A 365 27.80 -4.44 13.57
CA HIS A 365 27.53 -3.09 14.07
C HIS A 365 26.08 -2.93 14.54
N LEU A 366 25.10 -3.43 13.78
CA LEU A 366 23.69 -3.41 14.16
C LEU A 366 23.41 -4.28 15.40
N SER A 367 24.23 -5.29 15.67
CA SER A 367 24.11 -6.13 16.87
C SER A 367 24.41 -5.38 18.17
N ALA A 368 25.21 -4.32 18.11
CA ALA A 368 25.46 -3.43 19.24
C ALA A 368 24.29 -2.45 19.50
N THR A 369 23.34 -2.35 18.57
CA THR A 369 22.18 -1.47 18.65
C THR A 369 20.92 -2.23 19.09
N LYS A 370 19.77 -1.55 19.15
CA LYS A 370 18.48 -2.19 19.47
C LYS A 370 18.01 -3.20 18.41
N TYR A 371 18.70 -3.35 17.28
CA TYR A 371 18.41 -4.36 16.26
C TYR A 371 19.01 -5.75 16.55
N GLY A 372 19.92 -5.87 17.52
CA GLY A 372 20.67 -7.10 17.72
C GLY A 372 19.82 -8.36 17.92
N SER A 373 18.75 -8.28 18.71
CA SER A 373 17.87 -9.44 18.94
C SER A 373 17.18 -9.97 17.67
N TYR A 374 17.00 -9.13 16.64
CA TYR A 374 16.33 -9.50 15.41
C TYR A 374 17.29 -10.06 14.35
N LEU A 375 18.57 -9.70 14.42
CA LEU A 375 19.58 -10.11 13.44
C LEU A 375 20.46 -11.28 13.90
N GLN A 376 20.51 -11.56 15.21
CA GLN A 376 21.38 -12.57 15.81
C GLN A 376 21.25 -13.97 15.16
N ASN A 377 20.02 -14.40 14.87
CA ASN A 377 19.74 -15.77 14.40
C ASN A 377 19.78 -15.95 12.87
N GLU A 378 20.03 -14.88 12.10
CA GLU A 378 20.02 -14.97 10.64
C GLU A 378 21.31 -15.65 10.12
N PRO A 379 21.22 -16.74 9.35
CA PRO A 379 22.38 -17.45 8.81
C PRO A 379 23.01 -16.69 7.64
N SER A 380 24.32 -16.85 7.44
CA SER A 380 25.01 -16.36 6.24
C SER A 380 24.76 -17.29 5.04
N PRO A 381 24.66 -16.78 3.80
CA PRO A 381 24.90 -15.39 3.39
C PRO A 381 23.71 -14.45 3.67
N LEU A 382 24.00 -13.26 4.18
CA LEU A 382 23.01 -12.22 4.39
C LEU A 382 22.65 -11.55 3.06
N HIS A 383 21.37 -11.26 2.89
CA HIS A 383 20.88 -10.41 1.80
C HIS A 383 20.47 -9.04 2.34
N THR A 384 20.58 -8.01 1.50
CA THR A 384 20.18 -6.64 1.85
C THR A 384 18.70 -6.57 2.22
N THR A 385 17.85 -7.34 1.53
CA THR A 385 16.41 -7.46 1.80
C THR A 385 16.14 -8.02 3.19
N THR A 386 16.87 -9.05 3.61
CA THR A 386 16.72 -9.67 4.94
C THR A 386 17.02 -8.67 6.06
N ILE A 387 18.05 -7.83 5.92
CA ILE A 387 18.36 -6.79 6.92
C ILE A 387 17.19 -5.81 7.05
N VAL A 388 16.67 -5.34 5.91
CA VAL A 388 15.55 -4.39 5.86
C VAL A 388 14.27 -5.00 6.43
N GLU A 389 13.96 -6.24 6.06
CA GLU A 389 12.81 -6.99 6.58
C GLU A 389 12.87 -7.10 8.10
N LYS A 390 14.01 -7.51 8.67
CA LYS A 390 14.18 -7.65 10.14
C LYS A 390 14.10 -6.31 10.85
N CYS A 391 14.67 -5.25 10.27
CA CYS A 391 14.54 -3.90 10.81
C CYS A 391 13.08 -3.39 10.78
N THR A 392 12.35 -3.71 9.71
CA THR A 392 10.93 -3.38 9.54
C THR A 392 10.06 -4.16 10.53
N LEU A 393 10.35 -5.45 10.75
CA LEU A 393 9.66 -6.27 11.76
C LEU A 393 9.79 -5.67 13.16
N LYS A 394 10.99 -5.21 13.53
CA LYS A 394 11.18 -4.50 14.81
C LYS A 394 10.29 -3.25 14.93
N LEU A 395 10.23 -2.42 13.89
CA LEU A 395 9.35 -1.24 13.87
C LEU A 395 7.89 -1.64 14.06
N VAL A 396 7.46 -2.69 13.36
CA VAL A 396 6.08 -3.20 13.42
C VAL A 396 5.73 -3.72 14.81
N ASP A 397 6.63 -4.46 15.45
CA ASP A 397 6.39 -5.02 16.79
C ASP A 397 6.35 -3.91 17.86
N ASP A 398 7.28 -2.96 17.80
CA ASP A 398 7.27 -1.77 18.67
C ASP A 398 5.96 -0.97 18.48
N TYR A 399 5.50 -0.82 17.23
CA TYR A 399 4.25 -0.12 16.92
C TYR A 399 3.00 -0.84 17.40
N LYS A 400 2.90 -2.15 17.17
CA LYS A 400 1.79 -2.98 17.65
C LYS A 400 1.71 -2.93 19.17
N HIS A 401 2.84 -2.95 19.86
CA HIS A 401 2.88 -2.79 21.31
C HIS A 401 2.28 -1.44 21.75
N MET A 402 2.68 -0.33 21.12
CA MET A 402 2.11 0.99 21.41
C MET A 402 0.60 1.04 21.12
N LEU A 403 0.15 0.48 20.00
CA LEU A 403 -1.26 0.46 19.61
C LEU A 403 -2.13 -0.34 20.60
N CYS A 404 -1.65 -1.49 21.08
CA CYS A 404 -2.39 -2.33 22.03
C CYS A 404 -2.61 -1.66 23.40
N GLN A 405 -1.74 -0.71 23.77
CA GLN A 405 -1.83 0.02 25.04
C GLN A 405 -2.54 1.38 24.89
N ALA A 406 -2.84 1.79 23.65
CA ALA A 406 -3.45 3.09 23.38
C ALA A 406 -4.96 3.04 23.66
N THR A 407 -5.46 4.06 24.36
CA THR A 407 -6.89 4.29 24.55
C THR A 407 -7.37 5.48 23.71
N GLU A 408 -8.66 5.55 23.43
CA GLU A 408 -9.25 6.72 22.76
C GLU A 408 -8.91 8.03 23.49
N PRO A 409 -8.51 9.10 22.78
CA PRO A 409 -8.50 9.28 21.32
C PRO A 409 -7.19 8.87 20.61
N MET A 410 -6.20 8.35 21.34
CA MET A 410 -4.87 8.04 20.80
C MET A 410 -4.86 6.78 19.94
N SER A 411 -5.70 5.79 20.26
CA SER A 411 -5.90 4.59 19.42
C SER A 411 -6.29 4.99 17.99
N THR A 412 -7.33 5.82 17.83
CA THR A 412 -7.71 6.34 16.51
C THR A 412 -6.56 7.11 15.84
N PHE A 413 -5.80 7.93 16.58
CA PHE A 413 -4.64 8.65 16.01
C PHE A 413 -3.58 7.68 15.45
N LEU A 414 -3.26 6.61 16.17
CA LEU A 414 -2.33 5.58 15.71
C LEU A 414 -2.91 4.75 14.55
N GLU A 415 -4.22 4.55 14.48
CA GLU A 415 -4.84 3.91 13.31
C GLU A 415 -4.70 4.77 12.05
N TYR A 416 -4.89 6.09 12.15
CA TYR A 416 -4.66 7.00 11.01
C TYR A 416 -3.25 6.87 10.42
N ILE A 417 -2.21 6.73 11.25
CA ILE A 417 -0.84 6.53 10.75
C ILE A 417 -0.73 5.25 9.89
N ARG A 418 -1.50 4.19 10.22
CA ARG A 418 -1.50 2.94 9.45
C ARG A 418 -2.20 3.08 8.10
N TYR A 419 -3.16 3.99 7.97
CA TYR A 419 -3.97 4.12 6.75
C TYR A 419 -3.14 4.40 5.50
N GLY A 420 -2.03 5.14 5.61
CA GLY A 420 -1.10 5.32 4.48
C GLY A 420 -0.56 3.97 3.95
N HIS A 421 -0.08 3.10 4.83
CA HIS A 421 0.38 1.76 4.44
C HIS A 421 -0.75 0.86 3.96
N MET A 422 -1.96 1.01 4.50
CA MET A 422 -3.13 0.26 4.02
C MET A 422 -3.49 0.67 2.59
N ILE A 423 -3.44 1.97 2.27
CA ILE A 423 -3.65 2.46 0.90
C ILE A 423 -2.61 1.85 -0.03
N ASP A 424 -1.32 1.87 0.32
CA ASP A 424 -0.27 1.29 -0.52
C ASP A 424 -0.44 -0.22 -0.73
N ASN A 425 -0.82 -0.96 0.32
CA ASN A 425 -1.11 -2.39 0.21
C ASN A 425 -2.32 -2.67 -0.69
N VAL A 426 -3.40 -1.90 -0.54
CA VAL A 426 -4.59 -2.02 -1.40
C VAL A 426 -4.21 -1.72 -2.85
N VAL A 427 -3.49 -0.62 -3.11
CA VAL A 427 -3.01 -0.29 -4.45
C VAL A 427 -2.13 -1.41 -5.02
N LEU A 428 -1.22 -1.98 -4.22
CA LEU A 428 -0.38 -3.10 -4.64
C LEU A 428 -1.22 -4.33 -5.03
N ILE A 429 -2.21 -4.70 -4.22
CA ILE A 429 -3.10 -5.84 -4.50
C ILE A 429 -3.96 -5.59 -5.74
N VAL A 430 -4.52 -4.38 -5.89
CA VAL A 430 -5.24 -3.95 -7.09
C VAL A 430 -4.34 -4.13 -8.32
N THR A 431 -3.10 -3.64 -8.27
CA THR A 431 -2.19 -3.80 -9.40
C THR A 431 -1.86 -5.25 -9.70
N GLY A 432 -1.65 -6.07 -8.67
CA GLY A 432 -1.27 -7.47 -8.83
C GLY A 432 -2.40 -8.31 -9.41
N THR A 433 -3.63 -8.09 -8.94
CA THR A 433 -4.84 -8.76 -9.44
C THR A 433 -5.15 -8.37 -10.88
N LEU A 434 -5.01 -7.09 -11.26
CA LEU A 434 -5.15 -6.65 -12.66
C LEU A 434 -4.15 -7.31 -13.61
N HIS A 435 -2.97 -7.72 -13.10
CA HIS A 435 -1.95 -8.41 -13.89
C HIS A 435 -1.95 -9.94 -13.70
N GLU A 436 -3.02 -10.51 -13.13
CA GLU A 436 -3.18 -11.96 -12.88
C GLU A 436 -2.01 -12.59 -12.11
N ARG A 437 -1.40 -11.86 -11.17
CA ARG A 437 -0.33 -12.38 -10.30
C ARG A 437 -0.90 -13.23 -9.17
N ASP A 438 -0.06 -14.13 -8.66
CA ASP A 438 -0.42 -14.96 -7.52
C ASP A 438 -0.63 -14.13 -6.25
N VAL A 439 -1.73 -14.42 -5.56
CA VAL A 439 -2.18 -13.74 -4.34
C VAL A 439 -1.15 -13.83 -3.21
N GLN A 440 -0.55 -15.00 -3.03
CA GLN A 440 0.36 -15.26 -1.93
C GLN A 440 1.65 -14.46 -2.13
N GLU A 441 2.14 -14.36 -3.36
CA GLU A 441 3.31 -13.53 -3.71
C GLU A 441 3.04 -12.03 -3.46
N LEU A 442 1.81 -11.56 -3.70
CA LEU A 442 1.42 -10.17 -3.43
C LEU A 442 1.37 -9.88 -1.92
N ILE A 443 0.80 -10.80 -1.14
CA ILE A 443 0.71 -10.66 0.33
C ILE A 443 2.10 -10.61 0.96
N GLU A 444 3.06 -11.40 0.47
CA GLU A 444 4.45 -11.37 0.95
C GLU A 444 5.15 -10.03 0.69
N LYS A 445 4.70 -9.27 -0.31
CA LYS A 445 5.22 -7.94 -0.64
C LYS A 445 4.47 -6.81 0.06
N CYS A 446 3.38 -7.09 0.75
CA CYS A 446 2.63 -6.08 1.50
C CYS A 446 3.41 -5.60 2.73
N HIS A 447 3.28 -4.31 3.03
CA HIS A 447 3.90 -3.73 4.22
C HIS A 447 3.16 -4.22 5.49
N PRO A 448 3.86 -4.77 6.50
CA PRO A 448 3.19 -5.39 7.66
C PRO A 448 2.32 -4.45 8.50
N LEU A 449 2.61 -3.13 8.53
CA LEU A 449 1.76 -2.13 9.23
C LEU A 449 0.40 -1.92 8.56
N GLY A 450 0.35 -2.09 7.24
CA GLY A 450 -0.86 -1.95 6.43
C GLY A 450 -1.67 -3.23 6.29
N MET A 451 -1.28 -4.30 6.99
CA MET A 451 -2.02 -5.57 6.99
C MET A 451 -3.28 -5.45 7.85
N PHE A 452 -4.37 -6.05 7.38
CA PHE A 452 -5.65 -6.18 8.08
C PHE A 452 -6.27 -7.55 7.77
N ASP A 453 -7.17 -8.01 8.63
CA ASP A 453 -7.64 -9.41 8.62
C ASP A 453 -8.27 -9.83 7.28
N SER A 454 -8.99 -8.92 6.62
CA SER A 454 -9.65 -9.17 5.33
C SER A 454 -8.74 -8.99 4.10
N ILE A 455 -7.44 -8.73 4.26
CA ILE A 455 -6.55 -8.49 3.11
C ILE A 455 -6.39 -9.72 2.20
N ALA A 456 -6.45 -10.92 2.78
CA ALA A 456 -6.45 -12.16 2.01
C ALA A 456 -7.71 -12.32 1.15
N THR A 457 -8.86 -11.84 1.64
CA THR A 457 -10.13 -11.85 0.89
C THR A 457 -10.06 -10.93 -0.33
N LEU A 458 -9.40 -9.77 -0.20
CA LEU A 458 -9.20 -8.86 -1.32
C LEU A 458 -8.45 -9.51 -2.47
N ALA A 459 -7.42 -10.28 -2.15
CA ALA A 459 -6.60 -10.88 -3.18
C ALA A 459 -7.33 -12.00 -3.96
N VAL A 460 -8.41 -12.57 -3.41
CA VAL A 460 -9.26 -13.55 -4.12
C VAL A 460 -10.20 -12.90 -5.14
N ALA A 461 -10.37 -11.58 -5.11
CA ALA A 461 -11.29 -10.89 -6.02
C ALA A 461 -10.89 -11.12 -7.49
N GLN A 462 -11.86 -11.54 -8.31
CA GLN A 462 -11.61 -11.84 -9.73
C GLN A 462 -11.78 -10.62 -10.63
N ASN A 463 -12.39 -9.56 -10.11
CA ASN A 463 -12.67 -8.34 -10.84
C ASN A 463 -12.63 -7.12 -9.91
N MET A 464 -12.40 -5.97 -10.53
CA MET A 464 -12.23 -4.68 -9.88
C MET A 464 -13.45 -4.26 -9.04
N ARG A 465 -14.66 -4.63 -9.49
CA ARG A 465 -15.93 -4.36 -8.82
C ARG A 465 -16.12 -5.19 -7.54
N GLU A 466 -15.70 -6.44 -7.56
CA GLU A 466 -15.69 -7.33 -6.39
C GLU A 466 -14.65 -6.83 -5.38
N LEU A 467 -13.46 -6.46 -5.83
CA LEU A 467 -12.43 -5.87 -4.98
C LEU A 467 -12.94 -4.58 -4.32
N TYR A 468 -13.55 -3.67 -5.07
CA TYR A 468 -14.16 -2.44 -4.54
C TYR A 468 -15.18 -2.72 -3.45
N ARG A 469 -16.07 -3.71 -3.65
CA ARG A 469 -17.06 -4.10 -2.63
C ARG A 469 -16.40 -4.67 -1.38
N LEU A 470 -15.39 -5.51 -1.52
CA LEU A 470 -14.69 -6.10 -0.39
C LEU A 470 -13.92 -5.05 0.41
N VAL A 471 -13.28 -4.09 -0.27
CA VAL A 471 -12.61 -2.95 0.39
C VAL A 471 -13.62 -2.09 1.16
N LEU A 472 -14.79 -1.81 0.58
CA LEU A 472 -15.82 -0.98 1.20
C LEU A 472 -16.47 -1.59 2.45
N VAL A 473 -16.51 -2.92 2.56
CA VAL A 473 -17.22 -3.58 3.68
C VAL A 473 -16.29 -3.75 4.89
N ASP A 474 -15.03 -4.11 4.66
CA ASP A 474 -14.16 -4.58 5.74
C ASP A 474 -12.99 -3.64 6.09
N THR A 475 -12.85 -2.50 5.39
CA THR A 475 -11.71 -1.60 5.62
C THR A 475 -12.13 -0.22 6.11
N PRO A 476 -11.34 0.40 7.03
CA PRO A 476 -11.54 1.78 7.43
C PRO A 476 -11.29 2.78 6.29
N LEU A 477 -10.78 2.32 5.14
CA LEU A 477 -10.60 3.12 3.93
C LEU A 477 -11.92 3.31 3.16
N ALA A 478 -13.00 2.62 3.56
CA ALA A 478 -14.28 2.67 2.87
C ALA A 478 -14.79 4.09 2.55
N PRO A 479 -14.72 5.09 3.47
CA PRO A 479 -15.15 6.46 3.17
C PRO A 479 -14.39 7.08 2.00
N TYR A 480 -13.09 6.78 1.88
CA TYR A 480 -12.22 7.33 0.83
C TYR A 480 -12.51 6.70 -0.54
N PHE A 481 -12.99 5.45 -0.56
CA PHE A 481 -13.39 4.78 -1.80
C PHE A 481 -14.80 5.20 -2.24
N SER A 482 -15.74 5.37 -1.31
CA SER A 482 -17.13 5.73 -1.66
C SER A 482 -17.28 7.17 -2.16
N GLU A 483 -16.49 8.10 -1.61
CA GLU A 483 -16.61 9.53 -1.96
C GLU A 483 -15.81 9.89 -3.21
N CYS A 484 -14.74 9.15 -3.52
CA CYS A 484 -13.77 9.55 -4.52
C CYS A 484 -13.70 8.66 -5.77
N LEU A 485 -14.13 7.39 -5.69
CA LEU A 485 -13.94 6.41 -6.75
C LEU A 485 -15.23 5.66 -7.07
N THR A 486 -15.61 5.58 -8.35
CA THR A 486 -16.69 4.69 -8.79
C THR A 486 -16.13 3.35 -9.27
N SER A 487 -16.96 2.31 -9.30
CA SER A 487 -16.54 0.99 -9.77
C SER A 487 -16.19 0.93 -11.27
N GLU A 488 -16.63 1.93 -12.05
CA GLU A 488 -16.36 2.02 -13.49
C GLU A 488 -15.03 2.74 -13.75
N ASP A 489 -14.64 3.69 -12.88
CA ASP A 489 -13.37 4.40 -12.99
C ASP A 489 -12.17 3.47 -12.80
N LEU A 490 -12.29 2.39 -12.03
CA LEU A 490 -11.14 1.59 -11.62
C LEU A 490 -10.48 0.77 -12.75
N ASP A 491 -11.20 0.44 -13.82
CA ASP A 491 -10.65 -0.34 -14.95
C ASP A 491 -9.82 0.56 -15.90
N ASP A 492 -10.23 1.82 -16.08
CA ASP A 492 -9.60 2.79 -16.99
C ASP A 492 -8.69 3.80 -16.28
N MET A 493 -8.83 3.95 -14.95
CA MET A 493 -8.04 4.90 -14.16
C MET A 493 -6.64 4.35 -13.93
N ASN A 494 -5.66 5.21 -14.19
CA ASN A 494 -4.28 4.94 -13.84
C ASN A 494 -4.16 4.65 -12.33
N ILE A 495 -3.56 3.52 -11.98
CA ILE A 495 -3.31 3.09 -10.60
C ILE A 495 -2.66 4.20 -9.75
N GLU A 496 -1.79 5.03 -10.33
CA GLU A 496 -1.17 6.15 -9.63
C GLU A 496 -2.16 7.30 -9.36
N ILE A 497 -3.14 7.53 -10.25
CA ILE A 497 -4.24 8.48 -10.02
C ILE A 497 -5.12 7.96 -8.87
N MET A 498 -5.42 6.66 -8.85
CA MET A 498 -6.13 6.02 -7.73
C MET A 498 -5.37 6.22 -6.40
N ARG A 499 -4.07 5.91 -6.37
CA ARG A 499 -3.22 6.09 -5.18
C ARG A 499 -3.26 7.54 -4.70
N ASN A 500 -3.03 8.50 -5.59
CA ASN A 500 -3.00 9.92 -5.23
C ASN A 500 -4.36 10.43 -4.74
N THR A 501 -5.45 9.96 -5.34
CA THR A 501 -6.82 10.31 -4.93
C THR A 501 -7.14 9.79 -3.53
N LEU A 502 -6.80 8.53 -3.24
CA LEU A 502 -6.98 7.94 -1.90
C LEU A 502 -6.13 8.66 -0.85
N TYR A 503 -4.87 8.95 -1.18
CA TYR A 503 -3.97 9.68 -0.29
C TYR A 503 -4.44 11.09 0.00
N LYS A 504 -5.01 11.80 -0.99
CA LYS A 504 -5.63 13.11 -0.79
C LYS A 504 -6.76 13.03 0.23
N ALA A 505 -7.71 12.11 0.05
CA ALA A 505 -8.85 11.95 0.96
C ALA A 505 -8.39 11.60 2.38
N TYR A 506 -7.43 10.68 2.50
CA TYR A 506 -6.79 10.31 3.77
C TYR A 506 -6.13 11.51 4.46
N LEU A 507 -5.32 12.28 3.74
CA LEU A 507 -4.61 13.44 4.31
C LEU A 507 -5.59 14.52 4.79
N GLU A 508 -6.65 14.79 4.03
CA GLU A 508 -7.68 15.76 4.42
C GLU A 508 -8.47 15.31 5.65
N ASP A 509 -8.82 14.02 5.74
CA ASP A 509 -9.50 13.47 6.90
C ASP A 509 -8.59 13.44 8.14
N PHE A 510 -7.33 13.02 7.98
CA PHE A 510 -6.37 13.02 9.08
C PHE A 510 -6.07 14.43 9.60
N TYR A 511 -6.00 15.42 8.69
CA TYR A 511 -5.87 16.82 9.05
C TYR A 511 -7.08 17.32 9.84
N LYS A 512 -8.31 17.02 9.39
CA LYS A 512 -9.55 17.36 10.12
C LYS A 512 -9.60 16.69 11.50
N PHE A 513 -9.15 15.44 11.61
CA PHE A 513 -9.05 14.72 12.88
C PHE A 513 -8.05 15.40 13.82
N CYS A 514 -6.85 15.75 13.35
CA CYS A 514 -5.85 16.48 14.14
C CYS A 514 -6.39 17.83 14.60
N GLN A 515 -7.08 18.57 13.73
CA GLN A 515 -7.76 19.80 14.11
C GLN A 515 -8.85 19.56 15.16
N LYS A 516 -9.58 18.45 15.13
CA LYS A 516 -10.61 18.12 16.12
C LYS A 516 -10.00 17.92 17.51
N LEU A 517 -8.85 17.24 17.60
CA LEU A 517 -8.10 17.05 18.85
C LEU A 517 -7.69 18.37 19.49
N GLY A 518 -7.23 19.33 18.69
CA GLY A 518 -6.81 20.66 19.17
C GLY A 518 -5.47 20.63 19.93
N GLY A 519 -5.14 21.77 20.56
CA GLY A 519 -3.93 21.93 21.36
C GLY A 519 -2.62 21.91 20.56
N ALA A 520 -1.51 21.62 21.22
CA ALA A 520 -0.19 21.40 20.63
C ALA A 520 -0.19 20.24 19.62
N THR A 521 -1.02 19.21 19.84
CA THR A 521 -1.17 18.12 18.85
C THR A 521 -1.63 18.65 17.50
N ALA A 522 -2.67 19.50 17.50
CA ALA A 522 -3.18 20.08 16.26
C ALA A 522 -2.16 21.00 15.58
N GLU A 523 -1.47 21.85 16.34
CA GLU A 523 -0.49 22.79 15.77
C GLU A 523 0.68 22.07 15.09
N ILE A 524 1.32 21.14 15.82
CA ILE A 524 2.49 20.42 15.32
C ILE A 524 2.09 19.49 14.16
N MET A 525 1.00 18.72 14.31
CA MET A 525 0.56 17.83 13.23
C MET A 525 0.06 18.59 12.01
N SER A 526 -0.54 19.77 12.18
CA SER A 526 -0.96 20.60 11.03
C SER A 526 0.24 21.02 10.20
N ASP A 527 1.35 21.43 10.82
CA ASP A 527 2.58 21.77 10.11
C ASP A 527 3.20 20.56 9.41
N LEU A 528 3.27 19.41 10.09
CA LEU A 528 3.81 18.16 9.52
C LEU A 528 2.98 17.66 8.33
N LEU A 529 1.65 17.66 8.45
CA LEU A 529 0.75 17.24 7.38
C LEU A 529 0.69 18.25 6.23
N ALA A 530 0.80 19.54 6.52
CA ALA A 530 0.90 20.58 5.49
C ALA A 530 2.14 20.36 4.61
N PHE A 531 3.29 20.10 5.24
CA PHE A 531 4.52 19.78 4.51
C PHE A 531 4.37 18.51 3.64
N GLU A 532 3.75 17.45 4.16
CA GLU A 532 3.48 16.23 3.39
C GLU A 532 2.53 16.49 2.21
N ALA A 533 1.48 17.29 2.41
CA ALA A 533 0.56 17.69 1.34
C ALA A 533 1.26 18.49 0.24
N ASP A 534 2.06 19.49 0.61
CA ASP A 534 2.81 20.32 -0.32
C ASP A 534 3.87 19.51 -1.09
N ARG A 535 4.59 18.62 -0.40
CA ARG A 535 5.55 17.69 -1.02
C ARG A 535 4.86 16.78 -2.04
N ARG A 536 3.69 16.23 -1.72
CA ARG A 536 2.92 15.40 -2.66
C ARG A 536 2.44 16.21 -3.86
N ALA A 537 1.97 17.44 -3.67
CA ALA A 537 1.56 18.31 -4.77
C ALA A 537 2.71 18.58 -5.74
N VAL A 538 3.91 18.86 -5.21
CA VAL A 538 5.14 19.04 -6.01
C VAL A 538 5.51 17.75 -6.76
N ASN A 539 5.52 16.61 -6.07
CA ASN A 539 5.86 15.32 -6.69
C ASN A 539 4.86 14.90 -7.78
N ILE A 540 3.57 15.13 -7.58
CA ILE A 540 2.54 14.90 -8.59
C ILE A 540 2.80 15.83 -9.79
N THR A 541 3.09 17.11 -9.55
CA THR A 541 3.40 18.07 -10.61
C THR A 541 4.58 17.58 -11.44
N ILE A 542 5.72 17.28 -10.81
CA ILE A 542 6.96 16.85 -11.48
C ILE A 542 6.74 15.54 -12.26
N ASN A 543 6.08 14.56 -11.66
CA ASN A 543 5.84 13.25 -12.30
C ASN A 543 4.80 13.31 -13.41
N SER A 544 3.92 14.32 -13.40
CA SER A 544 2.91 14.52 -14.44
C SER A 544 3.42 15.30 -15.66
N ILE A 545 4.61 15.89 -15.60
CA ILE A 545 5.23 16.60 -16.75
C ILE A 545 5.51 15.58 -17.88
N GLY A 546 4.94 15.81 -19.05
CA GLY A 546 5.09 14.92 -20.22
C GLY A 546 4.11 13.75 -20.25
N THR A 547 3.11 13.72 -19.36
CA THR A 547 1.98 12.77 -19.37
C THR A 547 0.72 13.39 -19.98
N GLU A 548 -0.30 12.57 -20.27
CA GLU A 548 -1.59 13.03 -20.81
C GLU A 548 -2.51 13.67 -19.74
N LEU A 549 -2.01 13.85 -18.50
CA LEU A 549 -2.79 14.39 -17.40
C LEU A 549 -3.04 15.90 -17.58
N THR A 550 -4.32 16.28 -17.62
CA THR A 550 -4.72 17.69 -17.78
C THR A 550 -4.40 18.52 -16.53
N ARG A 551 -4.31 19.85 -16.71
CA ARG A 551 -4.06 20.80 -15.60
C ARG A 551 -5.17 20.74 -14.53
N GLU A 552 -6.40 20.50 -14.95
CA GLU A 552 -7.56 20.36 -14.05
C GLU A 552 -7.48 19.07 -13.24
N ASP A 553 -7.08 17.96 -13.87
CA ASP A 553 -6.94 16.68 -13.17
C ASP A 553 -5.77 16.69 -12.20
N ARG A 554 -4.66 17.38 -12.51
CA ARG A 554 -3.59 17.66 -11.54
C ARG A 554 -4.13 18.36 -10.30
N LYS A 555 -4.92 19.43 -10.48
CA LYS A 555 -5.52 20.20 -9.37
C LYS A 555 -6.44 19.34 -8.51
N LYS A 556 -7.18 18.39 -9.11
CA LYS A 556 -8.02 17.44 -8.37
C LYS A 556 -7.21 16.51 -7.47
N LEU A 557 -5.95 16.22 -7.79
CA LEU A 557 -5.08 15.34 -7.00
C LEU A 557 -4.40 16.04 -5.82
N TYR A 558 -4.36 17.37 -5.78
CA TYR A 558 -3.76 18.11 -4.66
C TYR A 558 -4.70 18.17 -3.45
N SER A 559 -4.15 17.99 -2.24
CA SER A 559 -4.88 18.13 -0.99
C SER A 559 -5.34 19.56 -0.77
N ASN A 560 -6.54 19.79 -0.24
CA ASN A 560 -7.09 21.15 -0.06
C ASN A 560 -6.58 21.87 1.21
N PHE A 561 -5.33 21.64 1.59
CA PHE A 561 -4.65 22.27 2.71
C PHE A 561 -3.13 22.20 2.50
N GLY A 562 -2.37 23.02 3.23
CA GLY A 562 -0.92 23.18 3.03
C GLY A 562 -0.56 24.65 2.88
N LEU A 563 0.73 24.94 2.77
CA LEU A 563 1.21 26.30 2.52
C LEU A 563 0.96 26.72 1.05
N LEU A 564 0.95 25.75 0.12
CA LEU A 564 0.73 26.02 -1.30
C LEU A 564 -0.76 26.18 -1.64
N TYR A 565 -1.67 25.78 -0.76
CA TYR A 565 -3.11 25.96 -0.97
C TYR A 565 -3.57 27.39 -0.62
N PRO A 566 -4.36 28.08 -1.47
CA PRO A 566 -4.84 27.68 -2.79
C PRO A 566 -3.96 28.16 -3.95
N TYR A 567 -3.23 29.26 -3.79
CA TYR A 567 -2.59 29.98 -4.90
C TYR A 567 -1.41 29.22 -5.53
N GLY A 568 -0.57 28.58 -4.71
CA GLY A 568 0.53 27.74 -5.18
C GLY A 568 0.04 26.56 -6.00
N HIS A 569 -1.12 25.98 -5.68
CA HIS A 569 -1.72 24.91 -6.47
C HIS A 569 -2.14 25.35 -7.87
N GLU A 570 -2.60 26.59 -8.02
CA GLU A 570 -2.97 27.14 -9.33
C GLU A 570 -1.73 27.34 -10.20
N GLU A 571 -0.64 27.83 -9.61
CA GLU A 571 0.61 27.98 -10.33
C GLU A 571 1.25 26.61 -10.66
N LEU A 572 1.29 25.67 -9.71
CA LEU A 572 1.82 24.32 -9.92
C LEU A 572 1.06 23.55 -11.00
N ALA A 573 -0.27 23.69 -11.07
CA ALA A 573 -1.07 23.03 -12.10
C ALA A 573 -0.70 23.48 -13.53
N ILE A 574 -0.16 24.70 -13.68
CA ILE A 574 0.23 25.28 -14.97
C ILE A 574 1.67 24.88 -15.35
N CYS A 575 2.50 24.47 -14.39
CA CYS A 575 3.92 24.17 -14.64
C CYS A 575 4.13 23.05 -15.67
N GLU A 576 5.02 23.32 -16.63
CA GLU A 576 5.40 22.39 -17.71
C GLU A 576 6.85 21.93 -17.63
N ASP A 577 7.66 22.55 -16.77
CA ASP A 577 9.06 22.17 -16.52
C ASP A 577 9.41 22.29 -15.02
N ILE A 578 10.56 21.72 -14.64
CA ILE A 578 11.04 21.70 -13.25
C ILE A 578 11.47 23.10 -12.78
N ASP A 579 11.96 23.94 -13.68
CA ASP A 579 12.43 25.29 -13.34
C ASP A 579 11.26 26.21 -12.97
N GLN A 580 10.09 26.03 -13.60
CA GLN A 580 8.84 26.68 -13.25
C GLN A 580 8.34 26.21 -11.89
N VAL A 581 8.39 24.90 -11.60
CA VAL A 581 8.06 24.36 -10.27
C VAL A 581 8.96 24.98 -9.21
N ARG A 582 10.27 25.06 -9.47
CA ARG A 582 11.22 25.75 -8.59
C ARG A 582 10.84 27.22 -8.39
N GLY A 583 10.52 27.94 -9.46
CA GLY A 583 10.11 29.34 -9.40
C GLY A 583 8.84 29.59 -8.58
N VAL A 584 7.90 28.64 -8.56
CA VAL A 584 6.73 28.68 -7.67
C VAL A 584 7.15 28.45 -6.22
N MET A 585 7.97 27.43 -5.97
CA MET A 585 8.39 27.07 -4.61
C MET A 585 9.26 28.15 -3.95
N GLU A 586 10.10 28.85 -4.71
CA GLU A 586 10.95 29.94 -4.21
C GLU A 586 10.17 31.15 -3.69
N LYS A 587 8.90 31.33 -4.09
CA LYS A 587 8.03 32.40 -3.56
C LYS A 587 7.66 32.18 -2.10
N TYR A 588 7.78 30.95 -1.60
CA TYR A 588 7.40 30.57 -0.25
C TYR A 588 8.68 30.45 0.62
N PRO A 589 8.88 31.33 1.62
CA PRO A 589 10.12 31.37 2.40
C PRO A 589 10.56 30.03 3.02
N PRO A 590 9.66 29.17 3.56
CA PRO A 590 10.05 27.87 4.09
C PRO A 590 10.67 26.92 3.04
N TYR A 591 10.24 27.03 1.78
CA TYR A 591 10.74 26.22 0.68
C TYR A 591 11.91 26.87 -0.05
N GLN A 592 12.03 28.20 -0.01
CA GLN A 592 13.16 28.91 -0.60
C GLN A 592 14.51 28.39 -0.10
N ALA A 593 14.64 28.10 1.19
CA ALA A 593 15.87 27.57 1.78
C ALA A 593 16.27 26.17 1.26
N ILE A 594 15.29 25.39 0.79
CA ILE A 594 15.50 24.07 0.19
C ILE A 594 16.08 24.24 -1.22
N PHE A 595 15.51 25.16 -2.00
CA PHE A 595 15.91 25.41 -3.39
C PHE A 595 17.13 26.34 -3.53
N SER A 596 17.43 27.18 -2.55
CA SER A 596 18.64 28.04 -2.57
C SER A 596 19.93 27.25 -2.40
N LYS A 597 19.86 26.06 -1.79
CA LYS A 597 21.00 25.14 -1.64
C LYS A 597 21.24 24.30 -2.90
N MET A 598 20.34 24.35 -3.88
CA MET A 598 20.36 23.52 -5.07
C MET A 598 20.91 24.28 -6.28
N SER A 599 21.94 23.72 -6.92
CA SER A 599 22.46 24.23 -8.19
C SER A 599 21.52 23.86 -9.35
N TYR A 600 21.43 24.70 -10.37
CA TYR A 600 20.57 24.46 -11.54
C TYR A 600 20.94 23.12 -12.23
N GLY A 601 19.98 22.21 -12.38
CA GLY A 601 20.12 20.96 -13.14
C GLY A 601 20.14 19.66 -12.33
N GLU A 602 20.14 19.70 -11.00
CA GLU A 602 20.22 18.50 -10.14
C GLU A 602 18.86 18.09 -9.56
N SER A 603 17.96 17.57 -10.40
CA SER A 603 16.64 17.07 -9.96
C SER A 603 16.73 15.95 -8.91
N GLN A 604 17.83 15.18 -8.86
CA GLN A 604 18.04 14.12 -7.86
C GLN A 604 18.29 14.65 -6.44
N MET A 605 18.68 15.93 -6.30
CA MET A 605 18.86 16.54 -4.99
C MET A 605 17.55 16.97 -4.33
N LEU A 606 16.44 17.01 -5.07
CA LEU A 606 15.19 17.60 -4.58
C LEU A 606 14.50 16.68 -3.58
N ASP A 607 14.42 15.39 -3.90
CA ASP A 607 13.90 14.39 -2.98
C ASP A 607 14.74 14.34 -1.70
N LYS A 608 16.07 14.39 -1.83
CA LYS A 608 16.98 14.45 -0.67
C LYS A 608 16.70 15.67 0.20
N ALA A 609 16.58 16.85 -0.42
CA ALA A 609 16.34 18.08 0.31
C ALA A 609 14.96 18.08 1.00
N PHE A 610 13.94 17.49 0.38
CA PHE A 610 12.65 17.24 1.05
C PHE A 610 12.77 16.28 2.23
N TYR A 611 13.53 15.19 2.10
CA TYR A 611 13.76 14.26 3.22
C TYR A 611 14.54 14.91 4.37
N GLU A 612 15.56 15.73 4.08
CA GLU A 612 16.30 16.46 5.12
C GLU A 612 15.40 17.44 5.88
N GLU A 613 14.55 18.17 5.16
CA GLU A 613 13.60 19.10 5.76
C GLU A 613 12.48 18.36 6.53
N GLU A 614 12.01 17.22 6.01
CA GLU A 614 11.07 16.33 6.70
C GLU A 614 11.65 15.88 8.04
N VAL A 615 12.86 15.29 8.02
CA VAL A 615 13.55 14.84 9.24
C VAL A 615 13.74 16.00 10.21
N ARG A 616 14.16 17.18 9.74
CA ARG A 616 14.33 18.36 10.59
C ARG A 616 13.04 18.72 11.33
N ARG A 617 11.89 18.73 10.65
CA ARG A 617 10.57 19.02 11.25
C ARG A 617 10.13 17.93 12.23
N LEU A 618 10.35 16.66 11.88
CA LEU A 618 10.04 15.53 12.77
C LEU A 618 10.89 15.58 14.04
N CYS A 619 12.17 15.99 13.94
CA CYS A 619 13.04 16.19 15.10
C CYS A 619 12.53 17.30 16.02
N LEU A 620 12.11 18.44 15.46
CA LEU A 620 11.52 19.56 16.23
C LEU A 620 10.25 19.16 16.97
N ALA A 621 9.47 18.21 16.42
CA ALA A 621 8.28 17.70 17.11
C ALA A 621 8.62 17.04 18.47
N PHE A 622 9.86 16.60 18.72
CA PHE A 622 10.24 16.04 20.02
C PHE A 622 10.66 17.09 21.06
N GLU A 623 10.85 18.35 20.67
CA GLU A 623 11.20 19.44 21.58
C GLU A 623 10.03 19.88 22.46
N GLN A 624 8.79 19.64 22.00
CA GLN A 624 7.58 19.86 22.77
C GLN A 624 7.15 18.57 23.51
N GLN A 625 6.27 18.69 24.50
CA GLN A 625 5.78 17.59 25.34
C GLN A 625 4.24 17.61 25.42
N PHE A 626 3.64 16.46 25.73
CA PHE A 626 2.18 16.30 25.92
C PHE A 626 1.34 16.45 24.65
N HIS A 627 1.81 15.90 23.53
CA HIS A 627 1.07 15.88 22.27
C HIS A 627 1.27 14.55 21.53
N TYR A 628 0.34 14.19 20.63
CA TYR A 628 0.41 12.91 19.89
C TYR A 628 1.35 12.95 18.68
N ALA A 629 1.79 14.14 18.24
CA ALA A 629 2.68 14.26 17.08
C ALA A 629 4.00 13.48 17.23
N VAL A 630 4.46 13.21 18.46
CA VAL A 630 5.66 12.39 18.72
C VAL A 630 5.55 10.96 18.17
N PHE A 631 4.34 10.38 18.13
CA PHE A 631 4.13 9.04 17.59
C PHE A 631 4.29 9.03 16.06
N PHE A 632 3.69 10.02 15.38
CA PHE A 632 3.87 10.21 13.94
C PHE A 632 5.33 10.50 13.60
N ALA A 633 5.98 11.39 14.36
CA ALA A 633 7.37 11.75 14.16
C ALA A 633 8.31 10.53 14.34
N TYR A 634 8.09 9.72 15.37
CA TYR A 634 8.87 8.50 15.59
C TYR A 634 8.74 7.52 14.43
N MET A 635 7.52 7.29 13.94
CA MET A 635 7.27 6.36 12.84
C MET A 635 8.00 6.79 11.57
N ARG A 636 7.86 8.06 11.18
CA ARG A 636 8.52 8.60 9.98
C ARG A 636 10.05 8.62 10.09
N LEU A 637 10.59 8.95 11.27
CA LEU A 637 12.04 8.87 11.50
C LEU A 637 12.54 7.43 11.40
N ARG A 638 11.80 6.46 11.93
CA ARG A 638 12.20 5.05 11.85
C ARG A 638 12.12 4.51 10.42
N GLU A 639 11.13 4.93 9.63
CA GLU A 639 11.07 4.64 8.19
C GLU A 639 12.28 5.23 7.44
N GLN A 640 12.68 6.46 7.76
CA GLN A 640 13.88 7.06 7.18
C GLN A 640 15.15 6.29 7.57
N GLU A 641 15.24 5.81 8.81
CA GLU A 641 16.34 4.96 9.26
C GLU A 641 16.45 3.66 8.45
N ILE A 642 15.31 2.99 8.24
CA ILE A 642 15.25 1.76 7.44
C ILE A 642 15.67 2.04 6.00
N ARG A 643 15.25 3.19 5.41
CA ARG A 643 15.68 3.62 4.08
C ARG A 643 17.19 3.89 4.01
N ASN A 644 17.76 4.53 5.03
CA ASN A 644 19.21 4.73 5.11
C ASN A 644 19.95 3.38 5.21
N LEU A 645 19.46 2.46 6.04
CA LEU A 645 20.06 1.12 6.18
C LEU A 645 20.00 0.31 4.89
N MET A 646 18.87 0.37 4.18
CA MET A 646 18.72 -0.25 2.86
C MET A 646 19.77 0.29 1.88
N TRP A 647 19.88 1.62 1.76
CA TRP A 647 20.84 2.27 0.88
C TRP A 647 22.29 1.90 1.20
N ILE A 648 22.68 1.99 2.48
CA ILE A 648 24.04 1.63 2.93
C ILE A 648 24.32 0.16 2.61
N SER A 649 23.38 -0.74 2.92
CA SER A 649 23.55 -2.17 2.67
C SER A 649 23.67 -2.48 1.17
N GLU A 650 22.90 -1.81 0.31
CA GLU A 650 23.00 -1.95 -1.15
C GLU A 650 24.33 -1.43 -1.69
N CYS A 651 24.78 -0.26 -1.24
CA CYS A 651 26.08 0.29 -1.65
C CYS A 651 27.25 -0.60 -1.22
N VAL A 652 27.19 -1.20 -0.01
CA VAL A 652 28.21 -2.13 0.47
C VAL A 652 28.16 -3.44 -0.32
N ALA A 653 26.98 -4.02 -0.53
CA ALA A 653 26.81 -5.26 -1.31
C ALA A 653 27.26 -5.11 -2.77
N GLN A 654 27.06 -3.94 -3.39
CA GLN A 654 27.47 -3.63 -4.76
C GLN A 654 28.89 -3.05 -4.87
N ASN A 655 29.60 -2.92 -3.74
CA ASN A 655 30.93 -2.31 -3.66
C ASN A 655 31.03 -0.88 -4.24
N GLN A 656 29.96 -0.09 -4.12
CA GLN A 656 29.86 1.30 -4.58
C GLN A 656 30.05 2.31 -3.43
N LYS A 657 31.14 2.17 -2.67
CA LYS A 657 31.37 2.93 -1.43
C LYS A 657 31.46 4.46 -1.61
N SER A 658 31.87 4.92 -2.78
CA SER A 658 32.01 6.36 -3.07
C SER A 658 30.69 7.13 -3.01
N ARG A 659 29.55 6.45 -3.11
CA ARG A 659 28.21 7.06 -3.19
C ARG A 659 27.36 6.85 -1.93
N ILE A 660 27.91 6.20 -0.90
CA ILE A 660 27.16 5.93 0.32
C ILE A 660 26.63 7.25 0.90
N HIS A 661 27.44 8.30 0.95
CA HIS A 661 27.07 9.60 1.50
C HIS A 661 26.08 10.41 0.63
N ASP A 662 25.84 10.01 -0.62
CA ASP A 662 24.99 10.77 -1.55
C ASP A 662 23.53 10.78 -1.10
N SER A 663 23.00 9.64 -0.64
CA SER A 663 21.56 9.47 -0.32
C SER A 663 21.27 9.27 1.18
N VAL A 664 22.29 9.20 2.04
CA VAL A 664 22.09 9.08 3.49
C VAL A 664 21.60 10.41 4.04
N VAL A 665 20.46 10.37 4.71
CA VAL A 665 19.90 11.51 5.45
C VAL A 665 20.22 11.32 6.92
N TYR A 666 21.18 12.08 7.43
CA TYR A 666 21.57 11.97 8.83
C TYR A 666 20.42 12.41 9.75
N MET A 667 20.19 11.61 10.77
CA MET A 667 19.26 11.90 11.84
C MET A 667 20.06 12.10 13.12
N PHE A 668 19.85 13.23 13.79
CA PHE A 668 20.47 13.63 15.06
C PHE A 668 22.01 13.74 15.08
#